data_AF-A0A2M7AXW0-F1
#
_entry.id   AF-A0A2M7AXW0-F1
#
_cell.length_a   1.000
_cell.length_b   1.000
_cell.length_c   1.000
_cell.angle_alpha   90.00
_cell.angle_beta   90.00
_cell.angle_gamma   90.00
#
_symmetry.space_group_name_H-M   'P 1'
#
loop_
_entity.id
_entity.type
_entity.pdbx_description
1 polymer ?
#
loop_
_entity_poly.entity_id
_entity_poly.type
_entity_poly.pdbx_seq_one_letter_code
_entity_poly.pdbx_strand_id
1 'polypeptide(L)'
;MERRSELKRSLEREIKGIELTLDVKFPQSYRQFLMEQGSAVIAGYQIFGLPEEKPREKEIKEEKGILLDFQPGDLRRGGFAWISNYQERIVGLCTRPDCRTCNLKEREKLKDFQGGELRVNLIPYQRATRKFYIAHLVSAPEKETMAEKPKTSVLEATEILRKRRPDLSEKLVAISFHPLKDKVLCLNTESGVLVETTLKTETKLIPISNSLKEWIEEWKEKENENAKFFPARQRVENRRNEIRERVIRREVDKKFKDKCPVCQRGGRGQYLVCEQCFRGWREETRSEVDLIDWVEEKLEQRKVSLPKFTAKGGKDIHHIHLRPQDWHSWRYAVKDYLVILAAFRWNYTFDCLEVDECWSAIDDPRFPPGEATKALLISLFAQALDFGGSLNLLFTKYIGEDEETGRIVERNWRRILSTLSAELRKEAEEGRGRIHRPIPQELVDLAQRYDVIFSGAEKGKISHQEGVELFVRLFEFPTEARERIDRLEKASYLTKEALCFVLAARIWEREEAIWFFLNVPRPEAIVLGTDVPENRLLYSESMNWGRAVYLAGLLKQKILVDLSGGLSEEERAGIDCQLEPEGEFWILKSGDEFELPWMIKGSEPVRVIQGESVLFLSRPQQTTQSEKDKIWLAEKIEFLAKAESEAEIRCLLLSFEFSDLKYGMKISEEMKEISREAAQKGVNLLFSPFKLDILNDEAEERMAKARRMRRFEPRSAPVKLRLIETPKEVWQEPALRYSVEDTLSAASWIRKKIDLRLGRIRFRTNSQVVERIAIQDPRNKKIAEFDGKESEEILAALRSEQGITLPFVQPEDVPEFVERTGGKIRSALKDVQGGIIAVVPPYEKSAIDSEVKPIEKPIVISVPADFQFPVNPENIGYSRYKQGHRKEEIRRFHEQIQEALKNGQPLAVSYLPHELFPEVIRDYLYYTTYSEYREEPFLFFFKRRKRYERREPQEPVMLRISYQDGTEGEPFPLFCLLEPEPERFPKPTNLFQHKMGSISMRHVNLDLITEGYLMQNIMMRRKGKESAAAQEDYAFRRTGHFLSNFVDLVQHKNVEEITANDKRFQFLWNWLKLEERKYEGLELHIFQTGLEPAVVGMYRAVIEFLRKRRSELVVVPRLISHREWRKQREEKGIKGISEDVYLRTTEWF
;
A
#
# COMPACT_ATOMS: atom_id res chain seq x y z
N MET A 1 17.38 15.31 -59.95
CA MET A 1 18.20 14.14 -59.59
C MET A 1 19.69 14.40 -59.74
N GLU A 2 20.15 14.94 -60.87
CA GLU A 2 21.59 15.23 -61.11
C GLU A 2 22.24 16.11 -60.03
N ARG A 3 21.61 17.22 -59.62
CA ARG A 3 22.11 18.06 -58.50
C ARG A 3 22.30 17.29 -57.19
N ARG A 4 21.43 16.32 -56.88
CA ARG A 4 21.58 15.47 -55.69
C ARG A 4 22.73 14.48 -55.85
N SER A 5 22.95 13.95 -57.05
CA SER A 5 24.08 13.06 -57.35
C SER A 5 25.41 13.80 -57.29
N GLU A 6 25.46 15.03 -57.80
CA GLU A 6 26.65 15.88 -57.78
C GLU A 6 27.01 16.31 -56.35
N LEU A 7 26.02 16.71 -55.54
CA LEU A 7 26.21 17.01 -54.13
C LEU A 7 26.74 15.78 -53.36
N LYS A 8 26.15 14.60 -53.60
CA LYS A 8 26.61 13.35 -52.96
C LYS A 8 28.07 13.03 -53.33
N ARG A 9 28.45 13.17 -54.61
CA ARG A 9 29.85 13.00 -55.05
C ARG A 9 30.79 14.05 -54.45
N SER A 10 30.30 15.26 -54.16
CA SER A 10 31.07 16.29 -53.47
C SER A 10 31.34 15.91 -52.01
N LEU A 11 30.28 15.54 -51.28
CA LEU A 11 30.38 15.09 -49.89
C LEU A 11 31.25 13.84 -49.74
N GLU A 12 31.15 12.88 -50.66
CA GLU A 12 32.01 11.69 -50.68
C GLU A 12 33.49 12.04 -50.87
N ARG A 13 33.81 13.06 -51.67
CA ARG A 13 35.19 13.53 -51.83
C ARG A 13 35.70 14.22 -50.57
N GLU A 14 34.84 15.00 -49.92
CA GLU A 14 35.17 15.70 -48.67
C GLU A 14 35.39 14.72 -47.51
N ILE A 15 34.51 13.73 -47.34
CA ILE A 15 34.66 12.65 -46.37
C ILE A 15 36.00 11.92 -46.57
N LYS A 16 36.32 11.55 -47.82
CA LYS A 16 37.62 10.93 -48.16
C LYS A 16 38.80 11.84 -47.84
N GLY A 17 38.65 13.16 -48.02
CA GLY A 17 39.68 14.13 -47.65
C GLY A 17 39.94 14.15 -46.15
N ILE A 18 38.89 14.12 -45.33
CA ILE A 18 39.01 14.07 -43.86
C ILE A 18 39.62 12.75 -43.40
N GLU A 19 39.18 11.62 -43.97
CA GLU A 19 39.74 10.29 -43.71
C GLU A 19 41.25 10.23 -44.00
N LEU A 20 41.68 10.78 -45.16
CA LEU A 20 43.09 10.88 -45.51
C LEU A 20 43.86 11.80 -44.56
N THR A 21 43.27 12.92 -44.14
CA THR A 21 43.91 13.88 -43.23
C THR A 21 44.11 13.30 -41.83
N LEU A 22 43.13 12.55 -41.32
CA LEU A 22 43.17 11.93 -40.00
C LEU A 22 43.88 10.57 -39.97
N ASP A 23 44.25 10.00 -41.13
CA ASP A 23 44.69 8.61 -41.30
C ASP A 23 43.71 7.59 -40.69
N VAL A 24 42.42 7.72 -41.04
CA VAL A 24 41.35 6.82 -40.59
C VAL A 24 40.42 6.47 -41.74
N LYS A 25 39.65 5.39 -41.59
CA LYS A 25 38.55 5.04 -42.50
C LYS A 25 37.26 5.05 -41.70
N PHE A 26 36.34 5.95 -42.00
CA PHE A 26 35.08 6.01 -41.26
C PHE A 26 34.23 4.77 -41.56
N PRO A 27 33.60 4.19 -40.52
CA PRO A 27 32.57 3.17 -40.69
C PRO A 27 31.46 3.65 -41.63
N GLN A 28 30.90 2.73 -42.42
CA GLN A 28 29.88 3.04 -43.43
C GLN A 28 28.65 3.74 -42.81
N SER A 29 28.27 3.37 -41.58
CA SER A 29 27.18 3.99 -40.81
C SER A 29 27.45 5.47 -40.52
N TYR A 30 28.67 5.85 -40.14
CA TYR A 30 29.03 7.24 -39.90
C TYR A 30 29.17 8.05 -41.19
N ARG A 31 29.72 7.45 -42.25
CA ARG A 31 29.74 8.07 -43.59
C ARG A 31 28.33 8.39 -44.07
N GLN A 32 27.40 7.45 -43.90
CA GLN A 32 26.00 7.66 -44.26
C GLN A 32 25.37 8.78 -43.44
N PHE A 33 25.61 8.81 -42.12
CA PHE A 33 25.17 9.91 -41.26
C PHE A 33 25.68 11.27 -41.74
N LEU A 34 26.98 11.40 -42.03
CA LEU A 34 27.59 12.64 -42.53
C LEU A 34 26.99 13.08 -43.87
N MET A 35 26.67 12.13 -44.77
CA MET A 35 26.05 12.43 -46.06
C MET A 35 24.58 12.84 -45.95
N GLU A 36 23.83 12.23 -45.03
CA GLU A 36 22.38 12.43 -44.93
C GLU A 36 22.00 13.59 -44.00
N GLN A 37 22.68 13.71 -42.87
CA GLN A 37 22.33 14.64 -41.80
C GLN A 37 23.39 15.73 -41.55
N GLY A 38 24.64 15.52 -41.99
CA GLY A 38 25.73 16.45 -41.72
C GLY A 38 26.01 16.55 -40.22
N SER A 39 25.72 17.69 -39.60
CA SER A 39 25.77 17.88 -38.15
C SER A 39 24.35 17.83 -37.56
N ALA A 40 24.14 17.05 -36.49
CA ALA A 40 22.85 16.95 -35.82
C ALA A 40 23.01 16.88 -34.29
N VAL A 41 21.99 17.28 -33.54
CA VAL A 41 21.93 17.04 -32.09
C VAL A 41 21.18 15.72 -31.86
N ILE A 42 21.87 14.73 -31.32
CA ILE A 42 21.32 13.40 -31.00
C ILE A 42 21.61 13.13 -29.53
N ALA A 43 20.60 12.77 -28.74
CA ALA A 43 20.76 12.53 -27.29
C ALA A 43 21.35 13.69 -26.48
N GLY A 44 21.14 14.93 -26.95
CA GLY A 44 21.77 16.11 -26.36
C GLY A 44 23.27 16.27 -26.68
N TYR A 45 23.85 15.33 -27.44
CA TYR A 45 25.19 15.46 -28.01
C TYR A 45 25.09 16.12 -29.38
N GLN A 46 25.86 17.17 -29.58
CA GLN A 46 26.02 17.77 -30.88
C GLN A 46 27.03 16.94 -31.69
N ILE A 47 26.53 16.11 -32.61
CA ILE A 47 27.37 15.28 -33.46
C ILE A 47 27.98 16.15 -34.55
N PHE A 48 29.32 16.22 -34.58
CA PHE A 48 30.08 17.02 -35.52
C PHE A 48 29.91 16.48 -36.95
N GLY A 49 29.60 17.40 -37.85
CA GLY A 49 29.44 17.14 -39.28
C GLY A 49 30.67 17.48 -40.10
N LEU A 50 30.49 17.48 -41.41
CA LEU A 50 31.44 18.04 -42.37
C LEU A 50 31.49 19.57 -42.21
N PRO A 51 32.65 20.20 -42.44
CA PRO A 51 32.75 21.67 -42.41
C PRO A 51 31.78 22.28 -43.43
N GLU A 52 30.85 23.13 -42.98
CA GLU A 52 29.97 23.83 -43.91
C GLU A 52 30.82 24.74 -44.82
N GLU A 53 30.75 24.55 -46.14
CA GLU A 53 31.24 25.56 -47.08
C GLU A 53 30.61 26.90 -46.69
N LYS A 54 31.45 27.94 -46.48
CA LYS A 54 31.01 29.29 -46.14
C LYS A 54 29.79 29.63 -47.00
N PRO A 55 28.67 30.07 -46.40
CA PRO A 55 27.46 30.32 -47.17
C PRO A 55 27.78 31.31 -48.29
N ARG A 56 27.63 30.86 -49.55
CA ARG A 56 27.65 31.76 -50.72
C ARG A 56 26.66 32.88 -50.41
N GLU A 57 27.13 34.13 -50.46
CA GLU A 57 26.35 35.33 -50.25
C GLU A 57 24.99 35.18 -50.95
N LYS A 58 23.94 34.98 -50.16
CA LYS A 58 22.57 34.99 -50.67
C LYS A 58 22.34 36.41 -51.18
N GLU A 59 21.92 36.52 -52.44
CA GLU A 59 21.40 37.76 -53.01
C GLU A 59 20.46 38.42 -52.00
N ILE A 60 20.92 39.52 -51.41
CA ILE A 60 20.14 40.35 -50.50
C ILE A 60 19.07 40.99 -51.39
N LYS A 61 17.86 40.45 -51.33
CA LYS A 61 16.68 41.19 -51.80
C LYS A 61 16.67 42.51 -51.05
N GLU A 62 16.69 43.63 -51.77
CA GLU A 62 16.63 44.98 -51.18
C GLU A 62 15.43 45.09 -50.22
N GLU A 63 15.68 44.92 -48.91
CA GLU A 63 14.65 45.08 -47.90
C GLU A 63 14.37 46.57 -47.69
N LYS A 64 13.20 47.03 -48.15
CA LYS A 64 12.73 48.41 -47.95
C LYS A 64 12.59 48.72 -46.46
N GLY A 65 13.38 49.66 -45.97
CA GLY A 65 13.35 50.19 -44.60
C GLY A 65 14.59 51.06 -44.32
N ILE A 66 14.51 51.93 -43.31
CA ILE A 66 15.63 52.78 -42.88
C ILE A 66 16.28 52.13 -41.66
N LEU A 67 17.61 52.02 -41.67
CA LEU A 67 18.37 51.60 -40.49
C LEU A 67 18.51 52.77 -39.53
N LEU A 68 18.13 52.56 -38.27
CA LEU A 68 18.27 53.52 -37.19
C LEU A 68 18.82 52.85 -35.93
N ASP A 69 19.80 53.46 -35.29
CA ASP A 69 20.35 53.01 -34.01
C ASP A 69 19.48 53.48 -32.85
N PHE A 70 18.87 52.52 -32.12
CA PHE A 70 17.98 52.78 -31.01
C PHE A 70 18.69 52.61 -29.67
N GLN A 71 18.45 53.54 -28.75
CA GLN A 71 18.97 53.51 -27.39
C GLN A 71 17.82 53.54 -26.37
N PRO A 72 18.04 53.07 -25.13
CA PRO A 72 17.00 53.11 -24.08
C PRO A 72 16.51 54.55 -23.86
N GLY A 73 15.21 54.77 -23.94
CA GLY A 73 14.61 56.07 -23.69
C GLY A 73 14.33 56.32 -22.20
N ASP A 74 14.40 57.58 -21.77
CA ASP A 74 14.03 57.97 -20.40
C ASP A 74 12.50 57.92 -20.21
N LEU A 75 12.01 56.80 -19.67
CA LEU A 75 10.60 56.56 -19.38
C LEU A 75 10.00 57.57 -18.39
N ARG A 76 10.81 58.26 -17.57
CA ARG A 76 10.32 59.23 -16.57
C ARG A 76 9.75 60.51 -17.21
N ARG A 77 10.08 60.79 -18.47
CA ARG A 77 9.60 61.96 -19.22
C ARG A 77 8.43 61.66 -20.16
N GLY A 78 7.76 60.51 -19.99
CA GLY A 78 6.66 60.08 -20.87
C GLY A 78 7.10 59.70 -22.28
N GLY A 79 8.38 59.37 -22.46
CA GLY A 79 9.01 59.01 -23.72
C GLY A 79 8.86 57.52 -24.07
N PHE A 80 9.23 57.17 -25.30
CA PHE A 80 9.28 55.79 -25.79
C PHE A 80 10.33 54.96 -25.04
N ALA A 81 10.11 53.66 -24.88
CA ALA A 81 11.08 52.74 -24.27
C ALA A 81 12.41 52.69 -25.03
N TRP A 82 12.36 52.90 -26.36
CA TRP A 82 13.53 52.95 -27.24
C TRP A 82 13.40 54.18 -28.15
N ILE A 83 14.47 54.97 -28.22
CA ILE A 83 14.53 56.18 -29.03
C ILE A 83 15.72 56.16 -29.98
N SER A 84 15.54 56.75 -31.15
CA SER A 84 16.61 57.10 -32.09
C SER A 84 16.41 58.54 -32.56
N ASN A 85 17.33 59.07 -33.36
CA ASN A 85 17.18 60.38 -34.01
C ASN A 85 17.23 60.21 -35.53
N TYR A 86 16.25 60.80 -36.22
CA TYR A 86 16.23 60.86 -37.69
C TYR A 86 15.85 62.27 -38.11
N GLN A 87 16.75 62.92 -38.87
CA GLN A 87 16.59 64.31 -39.32
C GLN A 87 16.30 65.28 -38.15
N GLU A 88 17.13 65.21 -37.09
CA GLU A 88 17.01 66.04 -35.87
C GLU A 88 15.70 65.88 -35.08
N ARG A 89 14.89 64.87 -35.41
CA ARG A 89 13.65 64.53 -34.70
C ARG A 89 13.80 63.21 -33.97
N ILE A 90 13.19 63.15 -32.79
CA ILE A 90 13.11 61.92 -32.00
C ILE A 90 12.25 60.90 -32.74
N VAL A 91 12.73 59.66 -32.79
CA VAL A 91 12.03 58.50 -33.33
C VAL A 91 11.77 57.52 -32.20
N GLY A 92 10.50 57.24 -31.92
CA GLY A 92 10.12 56.24 -30.94
C GLY A 92 9.90 54.87 -31.57
N LEU A 93 10.49 53.81 -31.02
CA LEU A 93 10.14 52.45 -31.47
C LEU A 93 8.70 52.13 -31.07
N CYS A 94 7.89 51.63 -32.00
CA CYS A 94 6.50 51.24 -31.74
C CYS A 94 6.43 50.24 -30.58
N THR A 95 5.43 50.36 -29.70
CA THR A 95 5.21 49.44 -28.55
C THR A 95 3.84 48.73 -28.56
N ARG A 96 2.96 48.98 -29.55
CA ARG A 96 1.63 48.35 -29.62
C ARG A 96 1.72 46.85 -29.92
N PRO A 97 1.25 45.93 -29.07
CA PRO A 97 1.44 44.48 -29.21
C PRO A 97 0.79 43.87 -30.47
N ASP A 98 -0.22 44.53 -31.02
CA ASP A 98 -1.05 44.13 -32.16
C ASP A 98 -0.85 45.03 -33.40
N CYS A 99 0.32 45.70 -33.50
CA CYS A 99 0.58 46.64 -34.58
C CYS A 99 0.62 45.96 -35.96
N ARG A 100 -0.34 46.29 -36.84
CA ARG A 100 -0.42 45.77 -38.22
C ARG A 100 0.75 46.18 -39.13
N THR A 101 1.52 47.20 -38.76
CA THR A 101 2.65 47.69 -39.55
C THR A 101 3.99 47.09 -39.12
N CYS A 102 4.10 46.64 -37.86
CA CYS A 102 5.33 45.98 -37.40
C CYS A 102 5.34 44.52 -37.85
N ASN A 103 6.52 44.01 -38.17
CA ASN A 103 6.73 42.58 -38.23
C ASN A 103 6.73 42.02 -36.79
N LEU A 104 5.59 41.47 -36.36
CA LEU A 104 5.41 41.00 -34.98
C LEU A 104 6.34 39.82 -34.64
N LYS A 105 6.71 39.00 -35.62
CA LYS A 105 7.68 37.89 -35.44
C LYS A 105 9.08 38.43 -35.09
N GLU A 106 9.55 39.45 -35.82
CA GLU A 106 10.86 40.07 -35.55
C GLU A 106 10.89 40.79 -34.22
N ARG A 107 9.73 41.28 -33.74
CA ARG A 107 9.65 41.97 -32.46
C ARG A 107 9.86 41.05 -31.26
N GLU A 108 9.52 39.77 -31.39
CA GLU A 108 9.78 38.80 -30.33
C GLU A 108 11.29 38.67 -30.04
N LYS A 109 12.14 38.92 -31.05
CA LYS A 109 13.60 38.96 -30.90
C LYS A 109 14.10 40.14 -30.05
N LEU A 110 13.25 41.13 -29.77
CA LEU A 110 13.61 42.33 -28.99
C LEU A 110 13.39 42.18 -27.47
N LYS A 111 12.99 41.01 -26.95
CA LYS A 111 12.74 40.81 -25.50
C LYS A 111 13.94 41.19 -24.62
N ASP A 112 15.16 40.96 -25.11
CA ASP A 112 16.42 41.31 -24.43
C ASP A 112 17.25 42.32 -25.24
N PHE A 113 16.60 43.18 -26.02
CA PHE A 113 17.29 44.22 -26.77
C PHE A 113 17.85 45.25 -25.79
N GLN A 114 19.15 45.56 -25.90
CA GLN A 114 19.82 46.57 -25.07
C GLN A 114 20.08 47.89 -25.80
N GLY A 115 19.59 48.00 -27.03
CA GLY A 115 19.92 49.07 -27.97
C GLY A 115 20.76 48.54 -29.14
N GLY A 116 20.78 49.28 -30.24
CA GLY A 116 21.43 48.90 -31.48
C GLY A 116 20.65 49.31 -32.73
N GLU A 117 21.23 49.05 -33.89
CA GLU A 117 20.60 49.30 -35.18
C GLU A 117 19.38 48.41 -35.40
N LEU A 118 18.27 48.99 -35.82
CA LEU A 118 17.06 48.29 -36.25
C LEU A 118 16.66 48.80 -37.63
N ARG A 119 16.19 47.92 -38.51
CA ARG A 119 15.59 48.33 -39.78
C ARG A 119 14.11 48.61 -39.54
N VAL A 120 13.70 49.85 -39.80
CA VAL A 120 12.36 50.35 -39.43
C VAL A 120 11.72 51.15 -40.57
N ASN A 121 10.39 51.16 -40.58
CA ASN A 121 9.59 52.08 -41.39
C ASN A 121 9.12 53.23 -40.49
N LEU A 122 9.37 54.46 -40.92
CA LEU A 122 9.03 55.66 -40.16
C LEU A 122 7.65 56.18 -40.54
N ILE A 123 6.79 56.35 -39.55
CA ILE A 123 5.50 57.03 -39.72
C ILE A 123 5.54 58.35 -38.94
N PRO A 124 5.34 59.51 -39.59
CA PRO A 124 5.31 60.79 -38.89
C PRO A 124 4.09 60.87 -37.96
N TYR A 125 4.30 61.40 -36.75
CA TYR A 125 3.27 61.58 -35.74
C TYR A 125 3.37 62.99 -35.14
N GLN A 126 2.22 63.60 -34.87
CA GLN A 126 2.15 64.95 -34.31
C GLN A 126 1.32 64.92 -33.02
N ARG A 127 1.91 65.31 -31.89
CA ARG A 127 1.22 65.41 -30.60
C ARG A 127 1.57 66.74 -29.92
N ALA A 128 0.55 67.54 -29.65
CA ALA A 128 0.59 68.71 -28.76
C ALA A 128 1.79 69.68 -28.96
N THR A 129 2.12 70.03 -30.22
CA THR A 129 3.20 70.93 -30.72
C THR A 129 4.52 70.27 -31.14
N ARG A 130 4.79 69.00 -30.83
CA ARG A 130 6.02 68.31 -31.27
C ARG A 130 5.75 67.34 -32.42
N LYS A 131 6.60 67.40 -33.47
CA LYS A 131 6.64 66.43 -34.57
C LYS A 131 7.72 65.41 -34.26
N PHE A 132 7.36 64.12 -34.22
CA PHE A 132 8.28 63.00 -34.03
C PHE A 132 7.90 61.86 -34.96
N TYR A 133 8.76 60.86 -35.13
CA TYR A 133 8.42 59.66 -35.91
C TYR A 133 8.14 58.47 -34.98
N ILE A 134 7.26 57.58 -35.39
CA ILE A 134 7.16 56.24 -34.81
C ILE A 134 7.82 55.26 -35.79
N ALA A 135 8.83 54.55 -35.31
CA ALA A 135 9.50 53.50 -36.03
C ALA A 135 8.76 52.16 -35.86
N HIS A 136 8.28 51.62 -36.97
CA HIS A 136 7.70 50.28 -37.04
C HIS A 136 8.77 49.29 -37.48
N LEU A 137 8.99 48.24 -36.67
CA LEU A 137 10.04 47.25 -36.91
C LEU A 137 9.77 46.49 -38.22
N VAL A 138 10.73 46.54 -39.14
CA VAL A 138 10.73 45.72 -40.36
C VAL A 138 11.50 44.45 -40.10
N SER A 139 12.75 44.60 -39.66
CA SER A 139 13.62 43.51 -39.21
C SER A 139 14.52 44.03 -38.08
N ALA A 140 14.70 43.20 -37.06
CA ALA A 140 15.85 43.37 -36.17
C ALA A 140 17.05 42.78 -36.93
N PRO A 141 18.28 43.35 -36.84
CA PRO A 141 19.45 42.60 -37.23
C PRO A 141 19.39 41.30 -36.43
N GLU A 142 19.62 40.17 -37.11
CA GLU A 142 19.76 38.92 -36.39
C GLU A 142 20.84 39.16 -35.33
N LYS A 143 20.45 39.24 -34.05
CA LYS A 143 21.37 38.87 -32.99
C LYS A 143 21.84 37.51 -33.47
N GLU A 144 23.12 37.40 -33.82
CA GLU A 144 23.81 36.12 -33.80
C GLU A 144 23.66 35.62 -32.37
N THR A 145 22.51 35.00 -32.07
CA THR A 145 22.31 34.22 -30.88
C THR A 145 23.31 33.09 -31.05
N MET A 146 24.45 33.25 -30.39
CA MET A 146 25.52 32.28 -30.24
C MET A 146 24.99 31.02 -29.53
N ALA A 147 24.06 30.29 -30.14
CA ALA A 147 24.35 28.91 -30.41
C ALA A 147 25.12 28.96 -31.74
N GLU A 148 26.42 29.28 -31.68
CA GLU A 148 27.29 28.97 -32.80
C GLU A 148 26.98 27.51 -33.16
N LYS A 149 26.52 27.24 -34.39
CA LYS A 149 26.87 25.95 -34.98
C LYS A 149 28.38 25.86 -34.77
N PRO A 150 28.90 24.88 -34.03
CA PRO A 150 30.32 24.79 -33.81
C PRO A 150 30.95 24.78 -35.20
N LYS A 151 31.82 25.75 -35.45
CA LYS A 151 32.74 25.73 -36.59
C LYS A 151 33.65 24.51 -36.55
N THR A 152 33.68 23.83 -35.40
CA THR A 152 34.39 22.60 -35.13
C THR A 152 33.82 21.46 -35.95
N SER A 153 34.43 21.27 -37.12
CA SER A 153 34.29 20.06 -37.92
C SER A 153 34.77 18.83 -37.15
N VAL A 154 34.39 17.63 -37.58
CA VAL A 154 34.91 16.38 -37.00
C VAL A 154 36.44 16.33 -37.00
N LEU A 155 37.07 16.95 -38.00
CA LEU A 155 38.52 17.09 -38.11
C LEU A 155 39.08 17.92 -36.95
N GLU A 156 38.58 19.14 -36.77
CA GLU A 156 39.04 20.06 -35.72
C GLU A 156 38.76 19.49 -34.32
N ALA A 157 37.61 18.85 -34.12
CA ALA A 157 37.29 18.18 -32.85
C ALA A 157 38.26 17.05 -32.55
N THR A 158 38.62 16.25 -33.57
CA THR A 158 39.56 15.13 -33.41
C THR A 158 40.97 15.64 -33.13
N GLU A 159 41.38 16.73 -33.76
CA GLU A 159 42.66 17.39 -33.45
C GLU A 159 42.71 17.93 -32.02
N ILE A 160 41.61 18.53 -31.54
CA ILE A 160 41.49 18.95 -30.13
C ILE A 160 41.61 17.75 -29.19
N LEU A 161 40.93 16.65 -29.50
CA LEU A 161 41.02 15.41 -28.72
C LEU A 161 42.46 14.89 -28.68
N ARG A 162 43.11 14.70 -29.84
CA ARG A 162 44.49 14.20 -29.94
C ARG A 162 45.49 15.11 -29.23
N LYS A 163 45.30 16.43 -29.30
CA LYS A 163 46.15 17.39 -28.59
C LYS A 163 45.98 17.34 -27.08
N ARG A 164 44.77 17.12 -26.59
CA ARG A 164 44.45 17.07 -25.14
C ARG A 164 44.71 15.70 -24.52
N ARG A 165 44.59 14.64 -25.32
CA ARG A 165 44.70 13.23 -24.94
C ARG A 165 45.59 12.48 -25.95
N PRO A 166 46.90 12.79 -25.99
CA PRO A 166 47.84 12.11 -26.89
C PRO A 166 48.05 10.63 -26.53
N ASP A 167 47.57 10.19 -25.37
CA ASP A 167 47.56 8.81 -24.90
C ASP A 167 46.51 7.92 -25.60
N LEU A 168 45.49 8.53 -26.22
CA LEU A 168 44.43 7.80 -26.89
C LEU A 168 44.83 7.37 -28.31
N SER A 169 44.30 6.22 -28.76
CA SER A 169 44.55 5.71 -30.11
C SER A 169 44.21 6.75 -31.17
N GLU A 170 45.08 6.92 -32.16
CA GLU A 170 44.85 7.80 -33.30
C GLU A 170 43.60 7.39 -34.10
N LYS A 171 43.13 6.14 -33.96
CA LYS A 171 41.92 5.64 -34.62
C LYS A 171 40.62 6.12 -33.97
N LEU A 172 40.70 6.82 -32.85
CA LEU A 172 39.56 7.48 -32.22
C LEU A 172 39.30 8.86 -32.83
N VAL A 173 38.07 9.05 -33.29
CA VAL A 173 37.60 10.28 -33.93
C VAL A 173 36.60 10.93 -33.00
N ALA A 174 36.85 12.19 -32.60
CA ALA A 174 35.91 12.91 -31.75
C ALA A 174 34.69 13.31 -32.57
N ILE A 175 33.52 12.80 -32.19
CA ILE A 175 32.27 13.10 -32.90
C ILE A 175 31.35 14.02 -32.09
N SER A 176 31.60 14.23 -30.79
CA SER A 176 30.87 15.24 -30.01
C SER A 176 31.61 15.65 -28.74
N PHE A 177 31.43 16.90 -28.31
CA PHE A 177 31.80 17.38 -26.98
C PHE A 177 30.54 17.64 -26.15
N HIS A 178 30.46 17.05 -24.96
CA HIS A 178 29.31 17.27 -24.08
C HIS A 178 29.39 18.69 -23.46
N PRO A 179 28.34 19.53 -23.57
CA PRO A 179 28.43 20.95 -23.24
C PRO A 179 28.64 21.26 -21.74
N LEU A 180 28.23 20.35 -20.85
CA LEU A 180 28.25 20.58 -19.38
C LEU A 180 29.20 19.68 -18.59
N LYS A 181 29.84 18.72 -19.25
CA LYS A 181 30.66 17.69 -18.62
C LYS A 181 31.85 17.53 -19.57
N ASP A 182 33.09 17.52 -19.09
CA ASP A 182 34.30 17.44 -19.94
C ASP A 182 34.44 16.08 -20.68
N LYS A 183 33.34 15.52 -21.18
CA LYS A 183 33.19 14.24 -21.83
C LYS A 183 33.22 14.43 -23.35
N VAL A 184 33.89 13.50 -24.02
CA VAL A 184 33.98 13.42 -25.47
C VAL A 184 33.40 12.09 -25.92
N LEU A 185 32.45 12.16 -26.84
CA LEU A 185 31.97 10.98 -27.54
C LEU A 185 32.87 10.76 -28.76
N CYS A 186 33.50 9.60 -28.82
CA CYS A 186 34.46 9.24 -29.85
C CYS A 186 33.98 8.01 -30.62
N LEU A 187 34.22 7.98 -31.92
CA LEU A 187 34.03 6.81 -32.77
C LEU A 187 35.39 6.12 -32.97
N ASN A 188 35.49 4.86 -32.57
CA ASN A 188 36.64 4.04 -32.93
C ASN A 188 36.48 3.57 -34.38
N THR A 189 37.36 4.04 -35.26
CA THR A 189 37.26 3.75 -36.70
C THR A 189 37.70 2.34 -37.09
N GLU A 190 38.46 1.63 -36.24
CA GLU A 190 38.83 0.24 -36.49
C GLU A 190 37.68 -0.72 -36.14
N SER A 191 37.06 -0.53 -34.96
CA SER A 191 36.00 -1.42 -34.49
C SER A 191 34.59 -0.96 -34.86
N GLY A 192 34.41 0.33 -35.18
CA GLY A 192 33.10 0.95 -35.36
C GLY A 192 32.38 1.32 -34.05
N VAL A 193 32.95 0.94 -32.91
CA VAL A 193 32.37 1.12 -31.56
C VAL A 193 32.39 2.59 -31.14
N LEU A 194 31.29 3.05 -30.54
CA LEU A 194 31.22 4.34 -29.87
C LEU A 194 31.78 4.23 -28.46
N VAL A 195 32.65 5.15 -28.09
CA VAL A 195 33.25 5.20 -26.75
C VAL A 195 33.15 6.61 -26.17
N GLU A 196 32.97 6.71 -24.87
CA GLU A 196 33.03 7.97 -24.14
C GLU A 196 34.33 8.06 -23.33
N THR A 197 34.95 9.23 -23.32
CA THR A 197 36.14 9.54 -22.50
C THR A 197 36.06 10.97 -21.94
N THR A 198 37.01 11.39 -21.11
CA THR A 198 37.10 12.77 -20.63
C THR A 198 38.31 13.52 -21.19
N LEU A 199 38.22 14.84 -21.34
CA LEU A 199 39.34 15.70 -21.76
C LEU A 199 40.37 15.96 -20.65
N LYS A 200 40.03 15.69 -19.38
CA LYS A 200 40.81 16.13 -18.22
C LYS A 200 41.67 15.05 -17.57
N THR A 201 41.26 13.77 -17.64
CA THR A 201 41.93 12.69 -16.92
C THR A 201 42.09 11.45 -17.78
N GLU A 202 43.14 10.68 -17.52
CA GLU A 202 43.37 9.33 -18.06
C GLU A 202 42.30 8.38 -17.52
N THR A 203 41.11 8.48 -18.10
CA THR A 203 39.96 7.62 -17.81
C THR A 203 39.85 6.56 -18.88
N LYS A 204 39.60 5.32 -18.45
CA LYS A 204 39.37 4.18 -19.34
C LYS A 204 38.23 4.52 -20.30
N LEU A 205 38.39 4.18 -21.58
CA LEU A 205 37.34 4.33 -22.59
C LEU A 205 36.12 3.51 -22.17
N ILE A 206 34.97 4.17 -22.09
CA ILE A 206 33.70 3.52 -21.74
C ILE A 206 32.97 3.22 -23.05
N PRO A 207 32.82 1.95 -23.48
CA PRO A 207 32.02 1.63 -24.65
C PRO A 207 30.56 2.02 -24.41
N ILE A 208 29.95 2.67 -25.40
CA ILE A 208 28.57 3.17 -25.37
C ILE A 208 27.67 2.32 -26.26
N SER A 209 28.09 1.99 -27.48
CA SER A 209 27.39 1.08 -28.41
C SER A 209 28.36 0.45 -29.40
N ASN A 210 27.95 -0.61 -30.09
CA ASN A 210 28.79 -1.26 -31.10
C ASN A 210 28.87 -0.43 -32.39
N SER A 211 27.91 0.46 -32.64
CA SER A 211 27.97 1.41 -33.76
C SER A 211 27.16 2.69 -33.54
N LEU A 212 27.49 3.76 -34.29
CA LEU A 212 26.68 4.98 -34.31
C LEU A 212 25.23 4.74 -34.74
N LYS A 213 25.00 3.82 -35.67
CA LYS A 213 23.65 3.51 -36.15
C LYS A 213 22.81 2.91 -35.01
N GLU A 214 23.35 1.89 -34.35
CA GLU A 214 22.73 1.25 -33.19
C GLU A 214 22.46 2.26 -32.07
N TRP A 215 23.41 3.16 -31.77
CA TRP A 215 23.20 4.20 -30.77
C TRP A 215 22.07 5.19 -31.15
N ILE A 216 21.99 5.58 -32.42
CA ILE A 216 20.90 6.44 -32.92
C ILE A 216 19.56 5.69 -32.85
N GLU A 217 19.52 4.41 -33.19
CA GLU A 217 18.32 3.57 -33.12
C GLU A 217 17.86 3.39 -31.67
N GLU A 218 18.76 2.98 -30.77
CA GLU A 218 18.50 2.90 -29.32
C GLU A 218 18.03 4.24 -28.75
N TRP A 219 18.60 5.36 -29.22
CA TRP A 219 18.20 6.67 -28.73
C TRP A 219 16.82 7.09 -29.26
N LYS A 220 16.50 6.81 -30.52
CA LYS A 220 15.16 7.04 -31.08
C LYS A 220 14.11 6.20 -30.35
N GLU A 221 14.44 4.97 -29.99
CA GLU A 221 13.60 4.13 -29.13
C GLU A 221 13.41 4.78 -27.75
N LYS A 222 14.50 5.19 -27.09
CA LYS A 222 14.43 5.95 -25.82
C LYS A 222 13.68 7.28 -25.94
N GLU A 223 13.75 7.96 -27.07
CA GLU A 223 13.03 9.22 -27.33
C GLU A 223 11.52 8.94 -27.47
N ASN A 224 11.14 7.87 -28.17
CA ASN A 224 9.76 7.40 -28.24
C ASN A 224 9.23 6.96 -26.85
N GLU A 225 10.05 6.27 -26.06
CA GLU A 225 9.73 5.95 -24.67
C GLU A 225 9.57 7.22 -23.82
N ASN A 226 10.48 8.18 -23.97
CA ASN A 226 10.42 9.47 -23.28
C ASN A 226 9.17 10.28 -23.69
N ALA A 227 8.70 10.14 -24.93
CA ALA A 227 7.47 10.76 -25.41
C ALA A 227 6.22 10.19 -24.71
N LYS A 228 6.19 8.89 -24.41
CA LYS A 228 5.12 8.27 -23.57
C LYS A 228 5.28 8.63 -22.09
N PHE A 229 6.53 8.71 -21.64
CA PHE A 229 6.88 8.98 -20.26
C PHE A 229 6.55 10.40 -19.81
N PHE A 230 6.80 11.41 -20.65
CA PHE A 230 6.64 12.81 -20.26
C PHE A 230 5.20 13.15 -19.85
N PRO A 231 4.16 12.73 -20.60
CA PRO A 231 2.77 12.91 -20.18
C PRO A 231 2.43 12.16 -18.90
N ALA A 232 2.90 10.91 -18.76
CA ALA A 232 2.68 10.12 -17.55
C ALA A 232 3.30 10.80 -16.31
N ARG A 233 4.54 11.29 -16.44
CA ARG A 233 5.22 12.06 -15.40
C ARG A 233 4.46 13.35 -15.08
N GLN A 234 4.00 14.08 -16.09
CA GLN A 234 3.25 15.31 -15.90
C GLN A 234 1.92 15.06 -15.20
N ARG A 235 1.20 13.98 -15.54
CA ARG A 235 -0.04 13.56 -14.86
C ARG A 235 0.19 13.26 -13.39
N VAL A 236 1.21 12.45 -13.08
CA VAL A 236 1.59 12.16 -11.70
C VAL A 236 1.89 13.46 -10.93
N GLU A 237 2.61 14.39 -11.56
CA GLU A 237 2.90 15.70 -10.95
C GLU A 237 1.64 16.55 -10.76
N ASN A 238 0.70 16.54 -11.70
CA ASN A 238 -0.59 17.21 -11.53
C ASN A 238 -1.36 16.65 -10.33
N ARG A 239 -1.39 15.33 -10.13
CA ARG A 239 -2.06 14.71 -8.98
C ARG A 239 -1.38 15.04 -7.66
N ARG A 240 -0.04 15.13 -7.64
CA ARG A 240 0.71 15.66 -6.49
C ARG A 240 0.34 17.11 -6.19
N ASN A 241 0.24 17.94 -7.22
CA ASN A 241 -0.17 19.33 -7.09
C ASN A 241 -1.61 19.46 -6.57
N GLU A 242 -2.54 18.57 -6.93
CA GLU A 242 -3.90 18.54 -6.36
C GLU A 242 -3.90 18.25 -4.85
N ILE A 243 -3.05 17.31 -4.39
CA ILE A 243 -2.88 17.04 -2.96
C ILE A 243 -2.32 18.26 -2.26
N ARG A 244 -1.25 18.84 -2.82
CA ARG A 244 -0.57 20.03 -2.30
C ARG A 244 -1.54 21.20 -2.20
N GLU A 245 -2.32 21.47 -3.25
CA GLU A 245 -3.34 22.53 -3.30
C GLU A 245 -4.32 22.36 -2.15
N ARG A 246 -4.82 21.14 -1.94
CA ARG A 246 -5.81 20.87 -0.91
C ARG A 246 -5.23 20.98 0.50
N VAL A 247 -4.02 20.49 0.73
CA VAL A 247 -3.36 20.62 2.04
C VAL A 247 -3.10 22.08 2.36
N ILE A 248 -2.55 22.82 1.40
CA ILE A 248 -2.32 24.27 1.54
C ILE A 248 -3.65 24.96 1.78
N ARG A 249 -4.69 24.65 1.01
CA ARG A 249 -6.03 25.20 1.18
C ARG A 249 -6.57 24.96 2.59
N ARG A 250 -6.44 23.75 3.15
CA ARG A 250 -6.83 23.48 4.54
C ARG A 250 -6.09 24.35 5.55
N GLU A 251 -4.78 24.47 5.40
CA GLU A 251 -3.96 25.31 6.29
C GLU A 251 -4.27 26.81 6.12
N VAL A 252 -4.52 27.21 4.89
CA VAL A 252 -4.89 28.56 4.48
C VAL A 252 -6.29 28.92 5.02
N ASP A 253 -7.26 28.01 4.95
CA ASP A 253 -8.60 28.15 5.54
C ASP A 253 -8.52 28.22 7.07
N LYS A 254 -7.69 27.37 7.68
CA LYS A 254 -7.44 27.35 9.13
C LYS A 254 -6.80 28.66 9.62
N LYS A 255 -5.79 29.18 8.93
CA LYS A 255 -5.02 30.37 9.35
C LYS A 255 -5.69 31.69 8.98
N PHE A 256 -6.30 31.77 7.79
CA PHE A 256 -6.78 33.04 7.24
C PHE A 256 -8.32 33.14 7.10
N LYS A 257 -9.06 32.06 7.42
CA LYS A 257 -10.54 31.99 7.36
C LYS A 257 -11.10 32.35 5.97
N ASP A 258 -11.71 33.51 5.81
CA ASP A 258 -12.28 33.95 4.53
C ASP A 258 -11.34 34.92 3.78
N LYS A 259 -10.20 35.32 4.38
CA LYS A 259 -9.29 36.34 3.83
C LYS A 259 -8.25 35.74 2.90
N CYS A 260 -7.96 36.38 1.76
CA CYS A 260 -6.87 35.98 0.85
C CYS A 260 -5.53 35.76 1.58
N PRO A 261 -4.80 34.63 1.39
CA PRO A 261 -3.50 34.45 2.05
C PRO A 261 -2.46 35.46 1.55
N VAL A 262 -2.56 35.83 0.26
CA VAL A 262 -1.59 36.70 -0.42
C VAL A 262 -1.82 38.18 -0.16
N CYS A 263 -3.05 38.70 -0.17
CA CYS A 263 -3.27 40.14 0.08
C CYS A 263 -3.95 40.44 1.41
N GLN A 264 -4.50 39.44 2.10
CA GLN A 264 -5.34 39.58 3.31
C GLN A 264 -6.60 40.45 3.12
N ARG A 265 -6.89 40.88 1.88
CA ARG A 265 -8.03 41.71 1.50
C ARG A 265 -9.02 40.85 0.70
N GLY A 266 -10.30 40.98 1.03
CA GLY A 266 -11.40 40.32 0.31
C GLY A 266 -11.68 38.86 0.70
N GLY A 267 -12.93 38.46 0.45
CA GLY A 267 -13.40 37.08 0.56
C GLY A 267 -12.83 36.21 -0.56
N ARG A 268 -12.23 35.07 -0.23
CA ARG A 268 -11.65 34.13 -1.20
C ARG A 268 -12.68 33.31 -1.99
N GLY A 269 -13.94 33.30 -1.54
CA GLY A 269 -14.93 32.35 -2.03
C GLY A 269 -14.39 30.92 -1.93
N GLN A 270 -14.48 30.16 -3.03
CA GLN A 270 -13.99 28.78 -3.12
C GLN A 270 -12.57 28.65 -3.71
N TYR A 271 -11.80 29.73 -3.84
CA TYR A 271 -10.47 29.71 -4.47
C TYR A 271 -9.34 29.86 -3.44
N LEU A 272 -8.12 29.47 -3.81
CA LEU A 272 -6.93 29.57 -2.94
C LEU A 272 -6.59 31.02 -2.61
N VAL A 273 -6.79 31.92 -3.57
CA VAL A 273 -6.57 33.37 -3.47
C VAL A 273 -7.81 34.13 -3.97
N CYS A 274 -7.94 35.42 -3.60
CA CYS A 274 -8.99 36.26 -4.17
C CYS A 274 -8.76 36.52 -5.66
N GLU A 275 -9.81 36.92 -6.39
CA GLU A 275 -9.76 37.16 -7.83
C GLU A 275 -8.65 38.16 -8.23
N GLN A 276 -8.44 39.20 -7.43
CA GLN A 276 -7.39 40.19 -7.69
C GLN A 276 -5.98 39.59 -7.60
N CYS A 277 -5.71 38.74 -6.61
CA CYS A 277 -4.43 38.03 -6.50
C CYS A 277 -4.27 36.97 -7.60
N PHE A 278 -5.36 36.33 -8.02
CA PHE A 278 -5.31 35.40 -9.14
C PHE A 278 -4.98 36.09 -10.47
N ARG A 279 -5.55 37.28 -10.72
CA ARG A 279 -5.16 38.12 -11.87
C ARG A 279 -3.71 38.58 -11.76
N GLY A 280 -3.29 39.02 -10.56
CA GLY A 280 -1.90 39.39 -10.29
C GLY A 280 -0.91 38.27 -10.59
N TRP A 281 -1.23 37.03 -10.18
CA TRP A 281 -0.45 35.84 -10.55
C TRP A 281 -0.37 35.66 -12.07
N ARG A 282 -1.50 35.70 -12.80
CA ARG A 282 -1.51 35.57 -14.26
C ARG A 282 -0.70 36.67 -14.96
N GLU A 283 -0.76 37.90 -14.47
CA GLU A 283 -0.04 39.04 -15.04
C GLU A 283 1.47 38.95 -14.75
N GLU A 284 1.85 38.62 -13.51
CA GLU A 284 3.24 38.53 -13.05
C GLU A 284 3.97 37.35 -13.69
N THR A 285 3.31 36.19 -13.77
CA THR A 285 3.96 34.93 -14.16
C THR A 285 3.61 34.48 -15.57
N ARG A 286 2.62 35.11 -16.22
CA ARG A 286 2.02 34.60 -17.48
C ARG A 286 1.54 33.16 -17.39
N SER A 287 1.23 32.69 -16.17
CA SER A 287 0.91 31.29 -15.86
C SER A 287 2.05 30.29 -16.13
N GLU A 288 3.30 30.76 -16.23
CA GLU A 288 4.49 29.89 -16.32
C GLU A 288 4.86 29.28 -14.95
N VAL A 289 4.51 29.94 -13.84
CA VAL A 289 4.70 29.44 -12.47
C VAL A 289 3.37 28.89 -11.95
N ASP A 290 3.37 27.73 -11.30
CA ASP A 290 2.15 27.19 -10.69
C ASP A 290 1.60 28.16 -9.62
N LEU A 291 0.27 28.31 -9.57
CA LEU A 291 -0.38 29.21 -8.61
C LEU A 291 0.01 28.89 -7.15
N ILE A 292 0.22 27.61 -6.83
CA ILE A 292 0.61 27.16 -5.51
C ILE A 292 2.02 27.63 -5.18
N ASP A 293 2.98 27.43 -6.09
CA ASP A 293 4.36 27.87 -5.90
C ASP A 293 4.41 29.39 -5.71
N TRP A 294 3.62 30.13 -6.51
CA TRP A 294 3.48 31.57 -6.33
C TRP A 294 2.86 31.94 -4.97
N VAL A 295 1.81 31.25 -4.52
CA VAL A 295 1.21 31.48 -3.21
C VAL A 295 2.19 31.18 -2.07
N GLU A 296 2.94 30.08 -2.16
CA GLU A 296 3.98 29.74 -1.20
C GLU A 296 5.08 30.79 -1.16
N GLU A 297 5.57 31.23 -2.32
CA GLU A 297 6.57 32.31 -2.41
C GLU A 297 6.06 33.59 -1.74
N LYS A 298 4.82 34.02 -2.05
CA LYS A 298 4.22 35.22 -1.42
C LYS A 298 4.01 35.03 0.08
N LEU A 299 3.74 33.81 0.55
CA LEU A 299 3.60 33.51 1.98
C LEU A 299 4.96 33.48 2.69
N GLU A 300 5.99 32.95 2.05
CA GLU A 300 7.36 32.94 2.56
C GLU A 300 7.94 34.36 2.65
N GLN A 301 7.71 35.20 1.64
CA GLN A 301 8.02 36.64 1.68
C GLN A 301 7.36 37.35 2.87
N ARG A 302 6.21 36.84 3.32
CA ARG A 302 5.47 37.34 4.48
C ARG A 302 5.82 36.64 5.80
N LYS A 303 6.82 35.76 5.79
CA LYS A 303 7.23 34.94 6.95
C LYS A 303 6.09 34.09 7.51
N VAL A 304 5.11 33.71 6.68
CA VAL A 304 4.07 32.76 7.06
C VAL A 304 4.56 31.37 6.68
N SER A 305 4.98 30.58 7.67
CA SER A 305 5.37 29.19 7.40
C SER A 305 4.15 28.36 7.01
N LEU A 306 4.20 27.78 5.81
CA LEU A 306 3.38 26.63 5.44
C LEU A 306 4.19 25.35 5.68
N PRO A 307 3.52 24.18 5.80
CA PRO A 307 4.22 22.90 5.70
C PRO A 307 5.02 22.87 4.39
N LYS A 308 6.34 22.65 4.47
CA LYS A 308 7.19 22.58 3.28
C LYS A 308 6.99 21.23 2.59
N PHE A 309 6.70 21.24 1.29
CA PHE A 309 6.67 20.04 0.46
C PHE A 309 8.04 19.87 -0.20
N THR A 310 8.82 18.89 0.25
CA THR A 310 10.11 18.59 -0.39
C THR A 310 9.88 17.70 -1.62
N ALA A 311 10.41 18.11 -2.78
CA ALA A 311 10.29 17.36 -4.05
C ALA A 311 11.02 16.01 -4.01
N LYS A 312 12.06 15.90 -3.18
CA LYS A 312 12.62 14.62 -2.75
C LYS A 312 11.75 14.18 -1.59
N GLY A 313 11.07 13.04 -1.68
CA GLY A 313 10.25 12.44 -0.61
C GLY A 313 11.01 12.08 0.68
N GLY A 314 11.99 12.90 1.09
CA GLY A 314 12.76 12.77 2.29
C GLY A 314 11.98 13.30 3.50
N LYS A 315 11.83 12.41 4.48
CA LYS A 315 11.62 12.54 5.92
C LYS A 315 10.60 13.55 6.49
N ASP A 316 10.38 14.72 5.90
CA ASP A 316 9.50 15.75 6.47
C ASP A 316 8.01 15.62 6.06
N ILE A 317 7.70 14.85 5.00
CA ILE A 317 6.31 14.60 4.55
C ILE A 317 5.63 13.45 5.31
N HIS A 318 6.36 12.64 6.11
CA HIS A 318 5.79 11.48 6.82
C HIS A 318 4.66 11.81 7.81
N HIS A 319 4.37 13.09 8.06
CA HIS A 319 3.26 13.52 8.90
C HIS A 319 1.94 13.81 8.16
N ILE A 320 1.93 13.91 6.82
CA ILE A 320 0.68 14.04 6.07
C ILE A 320 0.15 12.63 5.80
N HIS A 321 -0.70 12.14 6.70
CA HIS A 321 -1.49 10.94 6.45
C HIS A 321 -2.46 11.21 5.29
N LEU A 322 -2.08 10.78 4.08
CA LEU A 322 -2.97 10.76 2.92
C LEU A 322 -4.13 9.81 3.23
N ARG A 323 -5.35 10.29 3.03
CA ARG A 323 -6.54 9.44 3.13
C ARG A 323 -6.68 8.61 1.85
N PRO A 324 -7.41 7.49 1.87
CA PRO A 324 -7.63 6.68 0.66
C PRO A 324 -8.19 7.49 -0.52
N GLN A 325 -9.08 8.47 -0.28
CA GLN A 325 -9.64 9.32 -1.37
C GLN A 325 -8.70 10.41 -1.90
N ASP A 326 -7.52 10.54 -1.33
CA ASP A 326 -6.51 11.47 -1.78
C ASP A 326 -5.69 10.80 -2.87
N TRP A 327 -5.15 11.56 -3.83
CA TRP A 327 -4.24 10.94 -4.80
C TRP A 327 -3.02 10.38 -4.08
N HIS A 328 -2.61 9.19 -4.51
CA HIS A 328 -1.36 8.54 -4.17
C HIS A 328 -0.56 8.46 -5.46
N SER A 329 0.74 8.70 -5.37
CA SER A 329 1.62 8.61 -6.53
C SER A 329 2.73 7.63 -6.24
N TRP A 330 2.98 6.70 -7.16
CA TRP A 330 4.18 5.88 -7.15
C TRP A 330 5.17 6.34 -8.19
N ARG A 331 6.43 6.29 -7.76
CA ARG A 331 7.59 6.53 -8.58
C ARG A 331 8.64 5.50 -8.17
N TYR A 332 8.69 4.37 -8.86
CA TYR A 332 9.66 3.32 -8.57
C TYR A 332 10.78 3.37 -9.59
N ALA A 333 11.98 3.70 -9.10
CA ALA A 333 13.18 3.76 -9.93
C ALA A 333 14.21 2.74 -9.43
N VAL A 334 14.89 2.09 -10.36
CA VAL A 334 16.04 1.22 -10.10
C VAL A 334 17.27 1.97 -10.60
N LYS A 335 18.15 2.37 -9.68
CA LYS A 335 19.24 3.32 -9.96
C LYS A 335 18.69 4.62 -10.55
N ASP A 336 19.17 5.04 -11.72
CA ASP A 336 18.72 6.26 -12.42
C ASP A 336 17.54 6.02 -13.37
N TYR A 337 16.96 4.82 -13.39
CA TYR A 337 15.94 4.41 -14.37
C TYR A 337 14.58 4.30 -13.71
N LEU A 338 13.60 5.01 -14.26
CA LEU A 338 12.24 4.97 -13.76
C LEU A 338 11.48 3.82 -14.40
N VAL A 339 11.02 2.88 -13.59
CA VAL A 339 10.41 1.62 -14.05
C VAL A 339 8.88 1.69 -13.97
N ILE A 340 8.35 2.37 -12.94
CA ILE A 340 6.91 2.48 -12.72
C ILE A 340 6.53 3.91 -12.32
N LEU A 341 5.46 4.41 -12.93
CA LEU A 341 4.73 5.61 -12.55
C LEU A 341 3.24 5.28 -12.42
N ALA A 342 2.65 5.63 -11.28
CA ALA A 342 1.21 5.51 -11.13
C ALA A 342 0.65 6.68 -10.33
N ALA A 343 -0.59 7.06 -10.62
CA ALA A 343 -1.38 7.93 -9.77
C ALA A 343 -2.78 7.35 -9.60
N PHE A 344 -3.17 7.11 -8.35
CA PHE A 344 -4.43 6.45 -8.02
C PHE A 344 -5.03 7.01 -6.73
N ARG A 345 -6.31 6.76 -6.51
CA ARG A 345 -7.01 7.03 -5.25
C ARG A 345 -8.18 6.07 -5.10
N TRP A 346 -8.70 5.94 -3.91
CA TRP A 346 -9.98 5.27 -3.72
C TRP A 346 -11.14 6.21 -4.08
N ASN A 347 -11.97 5.81 -5.04
CA ASN A 347 -13.16 6.55 -5.41
C ASN A 347 -14.40 5.87 -4.83
N TYR A 348 -14.86 6.43 -3.72
CA TYR A 348 -16.08 5.97 -3.06
C TYR A 348 -17.33 5.98 -3.95
N THR A 349 -17.44 6.90 -4.91
CA THR A 349 -18.62 6.97 -5.79
C THR A 349 -18.78 5.69 -6.61
N PHE A 350 -17.66 5.10 -7.02
CA PHE A 350 -17.62 3.92 -7.87
C PHE A 350 -17.20 2.64 -7.12
N ASP A 351 -16.90 2.77 -5.82
CA ASP A 351 -16.42 1.68 -4.96
C ASP A 351 -15.24 0.91 -5.57
N CYS A 352 -14.23 1.67 -6.02
CA CYS A 352 -13.07 1.14 -6.73
C CYS A 352 -11.81 1.98 -6.48
N LEU A 353 -10.66 1.41 -6.85
CA LEU A 353 -9.43 2.18 -7.00
C LEU A 353 -9.46 2.89 -8.35
N GLU A 354 -9.63 4.20 -8.31
CA GLU A 354 -9.56 5.06 -9.48
C GLU A 354 -8.10 5.34 -9.83
N VAL A 355 -7.70 4.99 -11.05
CA VAL A 355 -6.33 5.14 -11.57
C VAL A 355 -6.33 6.22 -12.64
N ASP A 356 -5.61 7.31 -12.42
CA ASP A 356 -5.42 8.40 -13.40
C ASP A 356 -4.31 8.08 -14.38
N GLU A 357 -3.20 7.59 -13.84
CA GLU A 357 -2.02 7.26 -14.61
C GLU A 357 -1.45 5.91 -14.17
N CYS A 358 -1.03 5.13 -15.15
CA CYS A 358 -0.52 3.78 -14.99
C CYS A 358 0.46 3.52 -16.12
N TRP A 359 1.73 3.76 -15.83
CA TRP A 359 2.82 3.63 -16.79
C TRP A 359 3.88 2.71 -16.20
N SER A 360 4.37 1.79 -17.03
CA SER A 360 5.50 0.91 -16.73
C SER A 360 6.47 0.95 -17.90
N ALA A 361 7.76 0.78 -17.65
CA ALA A 361 8.75 0.57 -18.70
C ALA A 361 8.54 -0.82 -19.33
N ILE A 362 7.82 -0.88 -20.45
CA ILE A 362 7.31 -2.14 -21.04
C ILE A 362 8.42 -2.91 -21.80
N ASP A 363 9.43 -2.21 -22.31
CA ASP A 363 10.43 -2.77 -23.24
C ASP A 363 11.88 -2.42 -22.87
N ASP A 364 12.11 -2.05 -21.61
CA ASP A 364 13.47 -1.80 -21.17
C ASP A 364 14.25 -3.13 -21.16
N PRO A 365 15.31 -3.29 -21.99
CA PRO A 365 15.98 -4.57 -22.22
C PRO A 365 16.66 -5.14 -20.97
N ARG A 366 16.72 -4.37 -19.88
CA ARG A 366 17.27 -4.80 -18.59
C ARG A 366 16.25 -5.49 -17.71
N PHE A 367 14.96 -5.47 -18.08
CA PHE A 367 13.90 -6.16 -17.36
C PHE A 367 13.25 -7.19 -18.29
N PRO A 368 12.86 -8.37 -17.78
CA PRO A 368 12.09 -9.31 -18.57
C PRO A 368 10.76 -8.67 -19.05
N PRO A 369 10.34 -8.91 -20.31
CA PRO A 369 9.16 -8.28 -20.89
C PRO A 369 7.89 -8.41 -20.04
N GLY A 370 7.39 -7.27 -19.56
CA GLY A 370 6.18 -7.15 -18.75
C GLY A 370 6.33 -7.37 -17.25
N GLU A 371 7.53 -7.62 -16.71
CA GLU A 371 7.74 -7.73 -15.26
C GLU A 371 7.45 -6.41 -14.53
N ALA A 372 7.82 -5.27 -15.12
CA ALA A 372 7.47 -3.95 -14.60
C ALA A 372 5.95 -3.75 -14.51
N THR A 373 5.23 -4.19 -15.55
CA THR A 373 3.77 -4.12 -15.64
C THR A 373 3.10 -5.05 -14.63
N LYS A 374 3.60 -6.28 -14.48
CA LYS A 374 3.18 -7.26 -13.47
C LYS A 374 3.35 -6.71 -12.05
N ALA A 375 4.51 -6.16 -11.72
CA ALA A 375 4.78 -5.55 -10.43
C ALA A 375 3.86 -4.35 -10.14
N LEU A 376 3.63 -3.48 -11.13
CA LEU A 376 2.69 -2.37 -11.01
C LEU A 376 1.26 -2.87 -10.73
N LEU A 377 0.79 -3.87 -11.46
CA LEU A 377 -0.57 -4.39 -11.32
C LEU A 377 -0.80 -5.11 -9.99
N ILE A 378 0.17 -5.94 -9.55
CA ILE A 378 0.18 -6.53 -8.19
C ILE A 378 0.04 -5.43 -7.14
N SER A 379 0.80 -4.34 -7.29
CA SER A 379 0.77 -3.23 -6.36
C SER A 379 -0.60 -2.55 -6.35
N LEU A 380 -1.17 -2.25 -7.53
CA LEU A 380 -2.49 -1.63 -7.66
C LEU A 380 -3.60 -2.50 -7.04
N PHE A 381 -3.58 -3.82 -7.27
CA PHE A 381 -4.54 -4.73 -6.63
C PHE A 381 -4.38 -4.76 -5.11
N ALA A 382 -3.15 -4.78 -4.61
CA ALA A 382 -2.90 -4.72 -3.17
C ALA A 382 -3.46 -3.41 -2.56
N GLN A 383 -3.27 -2.26 -3.22
CA GLN A 383 -3.85 -0.99 -2.75
C GLN A 383 -5.37 -0.94 -2.87
N ALA A 384 -5.95 -1.53 -3.92
CA ALA A 384 -7.40 -1.60 -4.05
C ALA A 384 -8.01 -2.39 -2.88
N LEU A 385 -7.37 -3.51 -2.51
CA LEU A 385 -7.79 -4.30 -1.36
C LEU A 385 -7.59 -3.57 -0.04
N ASP A 386 -6.45 -2.93 0.18
CA ASP A 386 -6.16 -2.12 1.39
C ASP A 386 -7.11 -0.92 1.53
N PHE A 387 -7.47 -0.28 0.42
CA PHE A 387 -8.30 0.92 0.41
C PHE A 387 -9.79 0.67 0.34
N GLY A 388 -10.24 -0.53 0.01
CA GLY A 388 -11.68 -0.77 -0.14
C GLY A 388 -12.17 -2.20 -0.02
N GLY A 389 -11.29 -3.17 0.27
CA GLY A 389 -11.66 -4.58 0.33
C GLY A 389 -12.10 -5.18 -1.01
N SER A 390 -11.89 -4.48 -2.12
CA SER A 390 -12.24 -4.92 -3.47
C SER A 390 -11.10 -4.67 -4.45
N LEU A 391 -10.95 -5.55 -5.45
CA LEU A 391 -9.99 -5.41 -6.55
C LEU A 391 -10.56 -4.65 -7.76
N ASN A 392 -11.70 -3.97 -7.61
CA ASN A 392 -12.24 -3.11 -8.67
C ASN A 392 -11.24 -1.98 -9.01
N LEU A 393 -10.82 -1.89 -10.27
CA LEU A 393 -10.04 -0.77 -10.78
C LEU A 393 -10.85 0.01 -11.84
N LEU A 394 -10.73 1.33 -11.81
CA LEU A 394 -11.32 2.22 -12.81
C LEU A 394 -10.30 3.23 -13.33
N PHE A 395 -9.92 3.08 -14.59
CA PHE A 395 -9.03 4.00 -15.28
C PHE A 395 -9.80 5.22 -15.76
N THR A 396 -9.32 6.39 -15.36
CA THR A 396 -9.98 7.67 -15.64
C THR A 396 -8.96 8.70 -16.10
N LYS A 397 -9.42 9.74 -16.79
CA LYS A 397 -8.63 10.92 -17.12
C LYS A 397 -9.40 12.19 -16.79
N TYR A 398 -8.68 13.27 -16.53
CA TYR A 398 -9.28 14.57 -16.32
C TYR A 398 -9.63 15.25 -17.65
N ILE A 399 -10.86 15.77 -17.79
CA ILE A 399 -11.34 16.31 -19.09
C ILE A 399 -10.63 17.59 -19.55
N GLY A 400 -9.96 18.29 -18.64
CA GLY A 400 -9.19 19.51 -18.95
C GLY A 400 -7.72 19.25 -19.21
N GLU A 401 -7.34 18.00 -19.38
CA GLU A 401 -5.98 17.57 -19.60
C GLU A 401 -5.70 17.37 -21.09
N ASP A 402 -4.56 17.86 -21.53
CA ASP A 402 -4.04 17.64 -22.87
C ASP A 402 -3.42 16.24 -22.97
N GLU A 403 -3.82 15.46 -23.98
CA GLU A 403 -3.40 14.05 -24.10
C GLU A 403 -1.92 13.90 -24.42
N GLU A 404 -1.36 14.79 -25.23
CA GLU A 404 0.03 14.71 -25.70
C GLU A 404 1.06 15.20 -24.69
N THR A 405 0.68 16.17 -23.84
CA THR A 405 1.61 16.78 -22.88
C THR A 405 1.31 16.37 -21.44
N GLY A 406 0.12 15.83 -21.16
CA GLY A 406 -0.39 15.57 -19.82
C GLY A 406 -0.64 16.85 -19.01
N ARG A 407 -0.59 18.04 -19.61
CA ARG A 407 -0.78 19.32 -18.90
C ARG A 407 -2.27 19.63 -18.74
N ILE A 408 -2.65 20.18 -17.59
CA ILE A 408 -4.03 20.67 -17.40
C ILE A 408 -4.17 22.05 -18.05
N VAL A 409 -4.89 22.12 -19.16
CA VAL A 409 -5.14 23.34 -19.95
C VAL A 409 -6.25 24.19 -19.33
N GLU A 410 -7.27 23.55 -18.73
CA GLU A 410 -8.36 24.24 -18.03
C GLU A 410 -8.75 23.45 -16.76
N ARG A 411 -8.48 24.04 -15.58
CA ARG A 411 -8.79 23.45 -14.26
C ARG A 411 -10.26 23.55 -13.89
N ASN A 412 -11.04 24.40 -14.56
CA ASN A 412 -12.47 24.49 -14.34
C ASN A 412 -13.21 23.60 -15.35
N TRP A 413 -13.26 22.30 -15.03
CA TRP A 413 -13.92 21.28 -15.83
C TRP A 413 -15.36 21.65 -16.24
N ARG A 414 -16.09 22.44 -15.44
CA ARG A 414 -17.45 22.90 -15.78
C ARG A 414 -17.50 23.74 -17.06
N ARG A 415 -16.44 24.46 -17.41
CA ARG A 415 -16.36 25.22 -18.66
C ARG A 415 -16.25 24.29 -19.87
N ILE A 416 -15.60 23.15 -19.68
CA ILE A 416 -15.32 22.16 -20.71
C ILE A 416 -16.56 21.29 -20.99
N LEU A 417 -17.45 21.11 -20.01
CA LEU A 417 -18.67 20.29 -20.17
C LEU A 417 -19.50 20.65 -21.41
N SER A 418 -19.53 21.93 -21.80
CA SER A 418 -20.28 22.39 -22.98
C SER A 418 -19.69 21.92 -24.32
N THR A 419 -18.42 21.50 -24.31
CA THR A 419 -17.69 21.01 -25.49
C THR A 419 -17.73 19.48 -25.61
N LEU A 420 -18.18 18.78 -24.57
CA LEU A 420 -18.26 17.32 -24.54
C LEU A 420 -19.57 16.81 -25.17
N SER A 421 -19.56 15.57 -25.65
CA SER A 421 -20.79 14.85 -26.02
C SER A 421 -21.71 14.69 -24.81
N ALA A 422 -23.01 14.45 -25.03
CA ALA A 422 -23.97 14.29 -23.93
C ALA A 422 -23.59 13.14 -22.96
N GLU A 423 -23.03 12.06 -23.50
CA GLU A 423 -22.56 10.90 -22.74
C GLU A 423 -21.35 11.26 -21.87
N LEU A 424 -20.29 11.80 -22.48
CA LEU A 424 -19.08 12.23 -21.77
C LEU A 424 -19.36 13.36 -20.78
N ARG A 425 -20.33 14.22 -21.07
CA ARG A 425 -20.78 15.27 -20.16
C ARG A 425 -21.42 14.67 -18.92
N LYS A 426 -22.35 13.73 -19.08
CA LYS A 426 -23.00 13.05 -17.95
C LYS A 426 -21.95 12.34 -17.08
N GLU A 427 -21.04 11.63 -17.74
CA GLU A 427 -19.94 10.92 -17.08
C GLU A 427 -18.99 11.88 -16.34
N ALA A 428 -18.60 13.00 -16.97
CA ALA A 428 -17.80 14.02 -16.32
C ALA A 428 -18.54 14.70 -15.16
N GLU A 429 -19.86 14.90 -15.24
CA GLU A 429 -20.66 15.44 -14.14
C GLU A 429 -20.69 14.47 -12.94
N GLU A 430 -20.86 13.17 -13.19
CA GLU A 430 -20.82 12.09 -12.19
C GLU A 430 -19.41 11.93 -11.58
N GLY A 431 -18.37 11.93 -12.42
CA GLY A 431 -16.96 11.79 -12.06
C GLY A 431 -16.27 13.09 -11.59
N ARG A 432 -17.01 14.21 -11.51
CA ARG A 432 -16.52 15.55 -11.11
C ARG A 432 -15.36 16.07 -11.97
N GLY A 433 -15.53 16.05 -13.28
CA GLY A 433 -14.56 16.46 -14.29
C GLY A 433 -13.64 15.34 -14.75
N ARG A 434 -13.98 14.08 -14.45
CA ARG A 434 -13.21 12.90 -14.84
C ARG A 434 -14.11 11.97 -15.65
N ILE A 435 -13.53 11.39 -16.70
CA ILE A 435 -14.17 10.43 -17.59
C ILE A 435 -13.31 9.17 -17.65
N HIS A 436 -13.93 8.04 -17.99
CA HIS A 436 -13.27 6.76 -18.18
C HIS A 436 -12.28 6.84 -19.33
N ARG A 437 -11.24 6.03 -19.20
CA ARG A 437 -10.16 5.86 -20.16
C ARG A 437 -9.98 4.36 -20.37
N PRO A 438 -9.79 3.86 -21.61
CA PRO A 438 -9.48 2.45 -21.82
C PRO A 438 -8.31 1.98 -20.95
N ILE A 439 -8.36 0.73 -20.50
CA ILE A 439 -7.24 0.12 -19.78
C ILE A 439 -5.98 0.21 -20.68
N PRO A 440 -4.82 0.62 -20.16
CA PRO A 440 -3.56 0.57 -20.91
C PRO A 440 -3.39 -0.78 -21.62
N GLN A 441 -3.07 -0.74 -22.92
CA GLN A 441 -3.01 -1.94 -23.75
C GLN A 441 -2.05 -2.98 -23.16
N GLU A 442 -0.99 -2.54 -22.50
CA GLU A 442 0.04 -3.41 -21.93
C GLU A 442 -0.47 -4.21 -20.73
N LEU A 443 -1.45 -3.67 -19.99
CA LEU A 443 -2.18 -4.43 -18.97
C LEU A 443 -3.15 -5.43 -19.60
N VAL A 444 -3.78 -5.07 -20.73
CA VAL A 444 -4.66 -5.99 -21.48
C VAL A 444 -3.83 -7.16 -22.03
N ASP A 445 -2.68 -6.88 -22.64
CA ASP A 445 -1.75 -7.88 -23.18
C ASP A 445 -1.19 -8.77 -22.07
N LEU A 446 -0.83 -8.19 -20.92
CA LEU A 446 -0.44 -8.96 -19.74
C LEU A 446 -1.58 -9.88 -19.28
N ALA A 447 -2.81 -9.39 -19.17
CA ALA A 447 -3.95 -10.20 -18.75
C ALA A 447 -4.23 -11.36 -19.73
N GLN A 448 -4.17 -11.08 -21.03
CA GLN A 448 -4.34 -12.10 -22.08
C GLN A 448 -3.27 -13.18 -22.02
N ARG A 449 -2.01 -12.85 -21.69
CA ARG A 449 -0.95 -13.85 -21.46
C ARG A 449 -1.25 -14.83 -20.32
N TYR A 450 -2.10 -14.44 -19.39
CA TYR A 450 -2.56 -15.27 -18.28
C TYR A 450 -4.00 -15.79 -18.45
N ASP A 451 -4.53 -15.75 -19.68
CA ASP A 451 -5.88 -16.19 -20.05
C ASP A 451 -7.02 -15.43 -19.36
N VAL A 452 -6.78 -14.15 -18.99
CA VAL A 452 -7.80 -13.29 -18.40
C VAL A 452 -8.23 -12.22 -19.39
N ILE A 453 -9.54 -12.16 -19.69
CA ILE A 453 -10.13 -11.18 -20.60
C ILE A 453 -10.88 -10.13 -19.77
N PHE A 454 -10.52 -8.86 -19.94
CA PHE A 454 -11.26 -7.75 -19.33
C PHE A 454 -12.49 -7.38 -20.15
N SER A 455 -13.67 -7.76 -19.66
CA SER A 455 -14.96 -7.39 -20.26
C SER A 455 -15.19 -5.88 -20.31
N GLY A 456 -14.53 -5.12 -19.42
CA GLY A 456 -14.62 -3.67 -19.30
C GLY A 456 -13.43 -2.89 -19.89
N ALA A 457 -12.58 -3.50 -20.72
CA ALA A 457 -11.32 -2.89 -21.20
C ALA A 457 -11.50 -1.49 -21.81
N GLU A 458 -12.41 -1.34 -22.77
CA GLU A 458 -12.71 -0.06 -23.44
C GLU A 458 -13.26 1.02 -22.49
N LYS A 459 -13.91 0.58 -21.40
CA LYS A 459 -14.46 1.47 -20.36
C LYS A 459 -13.49 1.68 -19.20
N GLY A 460 -12.26 1.20 -19.29
CA GLY A 460 -11.28 1.35 -18.22
C GLY A 460 -11.62 0.57 -16.96
N LYS A 461 -12.44 -0.48 -17.04
CA LYS A 461 -12.93 -1.18 -15.84
C LYS A 461 -12.32 -2.58 -15.74
N ILE A 462 -11.68 -2.86 -14.61
CA ILE A 462 -11.36 -4.21 -14.16
C ILE A 462 -12.31 -4.52 -13.01
N SER A 463 -13.18 -5.52 -13.20
CA SER A 463 -14.08 -5.98 -12.13
C SER A 463 -13.31 -6.73 -11.06
N HIS A 464 -13.91 -6.84 -9.87
CA HIS A 464 -13.35 -7.58 -8.75
C HIS A 464 -12.94 -9.02 -9.14
N GLN A 465 -13.81 -9.77 -9.83
CA GLN A 465 -13.54 -11.16 -10.21
C GLN A 465 -12.39 -11.29 -11.23
N GLU A 466 -12.37 -10.42 -12.26
CA GLU A 466 -11.26 -10.35 -13.21
C GLU A 466 -9.95 -9.99 -12.50
N GLY A 467 -10.01 -9.07 -11.52
CA GLY A 467 -8.89 -8.71 -10.66
C GLY A 467 -8.39 -9.88 -9.81
N VAL A 468 -9.27 -10.65 -9.18
CA VAL A 468 -8.91 -11.82 -8.36
C VAL A 468 -8.19 -12.87 -9.19
N GLU A 469 -8.77 -13.25 -10.33
CA GLU A 469 -8.22 -14.30 -11.19
C GLU A 469 -6.85 -13.87 -11.72
N LEU A 470 -6.75 -12.64 -12.26
CA LEU A 470 -5.46 -12.15 -12.74
C LEU A 470 -4.44 -12.06 -11.61
N PHE A 471 -4.82 -11.56 -10.43
CA PHE A 471 -3.88 -11.40 -9.32
C PHE A 471 -3.25 -12.73 -8.90
N VAL A 472 -4.03 -13.82 -8.85
CA VAL A 472 -3.50 -15.17 -8.57
C VAL A 472 -2.58 -15.64 -9.68
N ARG A 473 -2.95 -15.41 -10.95
CA ARG A 473 -2.17 -15.84 -12.11
C ARG A 473 -0.82 -15.13 -12.19
N LEU A 474 -0.75 -13.87 -11.78
CA LEU A 474 0.51 -13.11 -11.71
C LEU A 474 1.51 -13.72 -10.71
N PHE A 475 1.08 -14.53 -9.74
CA PHE A 475 2.00 -15.28 -8.87
C PHE A 475 2.45 -16.62 -9.45
N GLU A 476 1.99 -17.00 -10.65
CA GLU A 476 2.51 -18.15 -11.41
C GLU A 476 2.61 -19.45 -10.59
N PHE A 477 1.62 -19.70 -9.73
CA PHE A 477 1.57 -20.95 -8.96
C PHE A 477 1.57 -22.16 -9.91
N PRO A 478 2.38 -23.19 -9.64
CA PRO A 478 2.30 -24.48 -10.32
C PRO A 478 0.87 -25.04 -10.25
N THR A 479 0.49 -25.86 -11.24
CA THR A 479 -0.86 -26.42 -11.34
C THR A 479 -1.31 -27.11 -10.05
N GLU A 480 -0.46 -27.94 -9.46
CA GLU A 480 -0.74 -28.67 -8.22
C GLU A 480 -1.04 -27.72 -7.04
N ALA A 481 -0.24 -26.66 -6.89
CA ALA A 481 -0.46 -25.64 -5.87
C ALA A 481 -1.77 -24.88 -6.12
N ARG A 482 -2.08 -24.55 -7.37
CA ARG A 482 -3.31 -23.85 -7.77
C ARG A 482 -4.56 -24.69 -7.49
N GLU A 483 -4.56 -25.96 -7.88
CA GLU A 483 -5.65 -26.89 -7.57
C GLU A 483 -5.87 -27.01 -6.06
N ARG A 484 -4.79 -27.02 -5.28
CA ARG A 484 -4.89 -27.04 -3.82
C ARG A 484 -5.46 -25.74 -3.25
N ILE A 485 -5.06 -24.58 -3.78
CA ILE A 485 -5.63 -23.27 -3.43
C ILE A 485 -7.13 -23.26 -3.74
N ASP A 486 -7.54 -23.72 -4.93
CA ASP A 486 -8.94 -23.80 -5.33
C ASP A 486 -9.77 -24.73 -4.42
N ARG A 487 -9.22 -25.89 -4.04
CA ARG A 487 -9.86 -26.80 -3.07
C ARG A 487 -10.07 -26.12 -1.71
N LEU A 488 -9.06 -25.42 -1.19
CA LEU A 488 -9.14 -24.73 0.10
C LEU A 488 -10.06 -23.51 0.08
N GLU A 489 -10.10 -22.77 -1.03
CA GLU A 489 -11.04 -21.67 -1.23
C GLU A 489 -12.49 -22.16 -1.29
N LYS A 490 -12.76 -23.23 -2.05
CA LYS A 490 -14.09 -23.86 -2.11
C LYS A 490 -14.55 -24.33 -0.73
N ALA A 491 -13.62 -24.84 0.08
CA ALA A 491 -13.88 -25.22 1.46
C ALA A 491 -13.89 -24.04 2.46
N SER A 492 -13.64 -22.83 1.98
CA SER A 492 -13.67 -21.56 2.73
C SER A 492 -12.60 -21.42 3.81
N TYR A 493 -11.49 -22.15 3.69
CA TYR A 493 -10.34 -22.01 4.59
C TYR A 493 -9.39 -20.89 4.20
N LEU A 494 -9.46 -20.43 2.96
CA LEU A 494 -8.79 -19.25 2.45
C LEU A 494 -9.65 -18.55 1.40
N THR A 495 -9.21 -17.38 0.97
CA THR A 495 -9.66 -16.75 -0.27
C THR A 495 -8.42 -16.39 -1.09
N LYS A 496 -8.49 -16.48 -2.42
CA LYS A 496 -7.41 -16.09 -3.32
C LYS A 496 -6.91 -14.67 -3.09
N GLU A 497 -7.80 -13.74 -2.80
CA GLU A 497 -7.49 -12.33 -2.53
C GLU A 497 -6.61 -12.19 -1.28
N ALA A 498 -6.94 -12.91 -0.21
CA ALA A 498 -6.16 -12.89 1.03
C ALA A 498 -4.76 -13.47 0.83
N LEU A 499 -4.67 -14.58 0.08
CA LEU A 499 -3.39 -15.17 -0.29
C LEU A 499 -2.53 -14.17 -1.08
N CYS A 500 -3.09 -13.60 -2.15
CA CYS A 500 -2.38 -12.64 -3.00
C CYS A 500 -1.97 -11.39 -2.23
N PHE A 501 -2.79 -10.92 -1.30
CA PHE A 501 -2.47 -9.77 -0.46
C PHE A 501 -1.32 -10.06 0.51
N VAL A 502 -1.31 -11.23 1.15
CA VAL A 502 -0.20 -11.68 2.01
C VAL A 502 1.12 -11.72 1.23
N LEU A 503 1.09 -12.19 -0.02
CA LEU A 503 2.26 -12.24 -0.89
C LEU A 503 2.68 -10.85 -1.39
N ALA A 504 1.74 -10.01 -1.80
CA ALA A 504 2.03 -8.64 -2.21
C ALA A 504 2.60 -7.79 -1.07
N ALA A 505 2.20 -8.08 0.17
CA ALA A 505 2.78 -7.48 1.37
C ALA A 505 4.12 -8.09 1.80
N ARG A 506 4.64 -9.09 1.05
CA ARG A 506 5.90 -9.81 1.31
C ARG A 506 6.00 -10.36 2.73
N ILE A 507 4.88 -10.83 3.29
CA ILE A 507 4.92 -11.59 4.54
C ILE A 507 5.54 -12.96 4.29
N TRP A 508 5.14 -13.57 3.18
CA TRP A 508 5.76 -14.74 2.59
C TRP A 508 6.13 -14.41 1.15
N GLU A 509 7.24 -14.94 0.67
CA GLU A 509 7.62 -14.87 -0.72
C GLU A 509 6.81 -15.87 -1.55
N ARG A 510 6.77 -15.67 -2.88
CA ARG A 510 6.05 -16.53 -3.81
C ARG A 510 6.49 -17.99 -3.69
N GLU A 511 7.79 -18.23 -3.68
CA GLU A 511 8.40 -19.57 -3.64
C GLU A 511 8.15 -20.24 -2.28
N GLU A 512 8.13 -19.47 -1.19
CA GLU A 512 7.75 -19.92 0.15
C GLU A 512 6.30 -20.45 0.16
N ALA A 513 5.37 -19.69 -0.43
CA ALA A 513 3.97 -20.11 -0.54
C ALA A 513 3.78 -21.32 -1.45
N ILE A 514 4.44 -21.37 -2.61
CA ILE A 514 4.41 -22.57 -3.48
C ILE A 514 4.87 -23.78 -2.67
N TRP A 515 6.01 -23.68 -1.97
CA TRP A 515 6.52 -24.78 -1.17
C TRP A 515 5.53 -25.22 -0.09
N PHE A 516 4.86 -24.27 0.60
CA PHE A 516 3.81 -24.61 1.56
C PHE A 516 2.68 -25.42 0.90
N PHE A 517 2.12 -24.93 -0.22
CA PHE A 517 1.02 -25.62 -0.90
C PHE A 517 1.42 -26.98 -1.49
N LEU A 518 2.69 -27.21 -1.79
CA LEU A 518 3.16 -28.54 -2.24
C LEU A 518 3.40 -29.50 -1.07
N ASN A 519 3.87 -29.01 0.09
CA ASN A 519 4.47 -29.88 1.10
C ASN A 519 3.77 -29.93 2.44
N VAL A 520 3.05 -28.88 2.84
CA VAL A 520 2.48 -28.80 4.18
C VAL A 520 1.07 -29.38 4.18
N PRO A 521 0.62 -30.15 5.17
CA PRO A 521 -0.78 -30.64 5.24
C PRO A 521 -1.82 -29.51 5.32
N ARG A 522 -1.48 -28.44 6.06
CA ARG A 522 -2.30 -27.24 6.29
C ARG A 522 -1.58 -25.94 5.86
N PRO A 523 -1.34 -25.75 4.55
CA PRO A 523 -0.60 -24.59 4.05
C PRO A 523 -1.28 -23.26 4.41
N GLU A 524 -2.61 -23.23 4.37
CA GLU A 524 -3.41 -22.05 4.70
C GLU A 524 -3.19 -21.59 6.15
N ALA A 525 -2.93 -22.54 7.06
CA ALA A 525 -2.74 -22.23 8.47
C ALA A 525 -1.46 -21.44 8.72
N ILE A 526 -0.42 -21.66 7.91
CA ILE A 526 0.85 -20.94 7.97
C ILE A 526 0.76 -19.66 7.16
N VAL A 527 0.34 -19.75 5.90
CA VAL A 527 0.32 -18.61 4.97
C VAL A 527 -0.58 -17.49 5.49
N LEU A 528 -1.77 -17.82 5.99
CA LEU A 528 -2.72 -16.86 6.54
C LEU A 528 -2.62 -16.72 8.07
N GLY A 529 -1.78 -17.53 8.72
CA GLY A 529 -1.63 -17.54 10.16
C GLY A 529 -2.91 -17.89 10.91
N THR A 530 -3.73 -18.82 10.40
CA THR A 530 -5.00 -19.19 11.06
C THR A 530 -4.76 -19.96 12.36
N ASP A 531 -3.69 -20.75 12.43
CA ASP A 531 -3.29 -21.42 13.67
C ASP A 531 -2.78 -20.41 14.71
N VAL A 532 -3.36 -20.50 15.90
CA VAL A 532 -3.03 -19.66 17.06
C VAL A 532 -2.45 -20.51 18.19
N PRO A 533 -1.64 -19.94 19.11
CA PRO A 533 -1.04 -20.69 20.21
C PRO A 533 -2.04 -21.50 21.05
N GLU A 534 -3.29 -21.04 21.18
CA GLU A 534 -4.37 -21.73 21.89
C GLU A 534 -4.67 -23.14 21.36
N ASN A 535 -4.41 -23.40 20.08
CA ASN A 535 -4.47 -24.72 19.46
C ASN A 535 -3.06 -25.30 19.38
N ARG A 536 -2.40 -25.51 20.53
CA ARG A 536 -0.94 -25.70 20.63
C ARG A 536 -0.34 -26.71 19.66
N LEU A 537 -0.97 -27.88 19.53
CA LEU A 537 -0.45 -28.97 18.71
C LEU A 537 -0.54 -28.66 17.22
N LEU A 538 -1.70 -28.17 16.76
CA LEU A 538 -1.87 -27.63 15.40
C LEU A 538 -0.85 -26.51 15.12
N TYR A 539 -0.73 -25.58 16.06
CA TYR A 539 0.24 -24.49 15.96
C TYR A 539 1.68 -25.00 15.89
N SER A 540 2.04 -26.05 16.64
CA SER A 540 3.38 -26.65 16.61
C SER A 540 3.72 -27.24 15.24
N GLU A 541 2.76 -27.89 14.58
CA GLU A 541 2.91 -28.34 13.18
C GLU A 541 3.23 -27.16 12.26
N SER A 542 2.39 -26.12 12.30
CA SER A 542 2.56 -24.90 11.50
C SER A 542 3.93 -24.24 11.74
N MET A 543 4.37 -24.18 13.00
CA MET A 543 5.67 -23.63 13.37
C MET A 543 6.83 -24.46 12.82
N ASN A 544 6.76 -25.80 12.85
CA ASN A 544 7.80 -26.68 12.31
C ASN A 544 8.04 -26.43 10.82
N TRP A 545 6.98 -26.26 10.05
CA TRP A 545 7.07 -25.97 8.61
C TRP A 545 7.47 -24.51 8.34
N GLY A 546 6.87 -23.55 9.06
CA GLY A 546 7.17 -22.12 8.90
C GLY A 546 8.66 -21.80 9.11
N ARG A 547 9.28 -22.39 10.15
CA ARG A 547 10.72 -22.19 10.41
C ARG A 547 11.62 -22.83 9.36
N ALA A 548 11.22 -23.94 8.75
CA ALA A 548 12.02 -24.61 7.71
C ALA A 548 12.08 -23.76 6.45
N VAL A 549 10.95 -23.19 6.04
CA VAL A 549 10.85 -22.28 4.90
C VAL A 549 11.61 -20.98 5.18
N TYR A 550 11.41 -20.38 6.35
CA TYR A 550 12.14 -19.16 6.71
C TYR A 550 13.66 -19.37 6.74
N LEU A 551 14.13 -20.51 7.24
CA LEU A 551 15.56 -20.84 7.26
C LEU A 551 16.14 -21.01 5.84
N ALA A 552 15.36 -21.56 4.90
CA ALA A 552 15.76 -21.63 3.49
C ALA A 552 15.92 -20.22 2.88
N GLY A 553 14.97 -19.32 3.17
CA GLY A 553 15.06 -17.91 2.78
C GLY A 553 16.28 -17.19 3.38
N LEU A 554 16.63 -17.48 4.64
CA LEU A 554 17.83 -16.94 5.29
C LEU A 554 19.12 -17.43 4.62
N LEU A 555 19.16 -18.69 4.16
CA LEU A 555 20.32 -19.22 3.43
C LEU A 555 20.52 -18.44 2.12
N LYS A 556 19.46 -18.25 1.33
CA LYS A 556 19.48 -17.41 0.12
C LYS A 556 19.97 -15.99 0.43
N GLN A 557 19.42 -15.36 1.46
CA GLN A 557 19.82 -14.02 1.88
C GLN A 557 21.30 -13.95 2.27
N LYS A 558 21.83 -14.96 2.97
CA LYS A 558 23.24 -15.02 3.34
C LYS A 558 24.13 -15.09 2.09
N ILE A 559 23.79 -15.94 1.13
CA ILE A 559 24.54 -16.08 -0.13
C ILE A 559 24.50 -14.77 -0.92
N LEU A 560 23.34 -14.12 -1.03
CA LEU A 560 23.21 -12.80 -1.67
C LEU A 560 24.09 -11.73 -0.99
N VAL A 561 24.17 -11.72 0.34
CA VAL A 561 25.05 -10.80 1.08
C VAL A 561 26.51 -11.05 0.73
N ASP A 562 26.93 -12.32 0.69
CA ASP A 562 28.31 -12.70 0.39
C ASP A 562 28.71 -12.36 -1.05
N LEU A 563 27.86 -12.73 -2.02
CA LEU A 563 28.03 -12.38 -3.44
C LEU A 563 28.11 -10.86 -3.64
N SER A 564 27.37 -10.10 -2.83
CA SER A 564 27.35 -8.65 -2.93
C SER A 564 28.55 -7.96 -2.28
N GLY A 565 29.46 -8.69 -1.61
CA GLY A 565 30.55 -8.06 -0.86
C GLY A 565 30.08 -7.07 0.22
N GLY A 566 28.86 -7.26 0.74
CA GLY A 566 28.24 -6.37 1.74
C GLY A 566 27.53 -5.13 1.17
N LEU A 567 27.28 -5.05 -0.13
CA LEU A 567 26.52 -3.95 -0.74
C LEU A 567 25.09 -3.85 -0.21
N SER A 568 24.48 -2.67 -0.38
CA SER A 568 23.10 -2.38 0.02
C SER A 568 22.08 -3.20 -0.78
N GLU A 569 20.85 -3.36 -0.28
CA GLU A 569 19.80 -4.13 -0.97
C GLU A 569 19.53 -3.65 -2.40
N GLU A 570 19.60 -2.34 -2.65
CA GLU A 570 19.38 -1.74 -3.97
C GLU A 570 20.48 -2.13 -4.97
N GLU A 571 21.71 -2.28 -4.49
CA GLU A 571 22.88 -2.66 -5.29
C GLU A 571 22.91 -4.17 -5.59
N ARG A 572 22.22 -4.99 -4.78
CA ARG A 572 22.08 -6.44 -4.98
C ARG A 572 21.18 -6.84 -6.14
N ALA A 573 20.42 -5.92 -6.72
CA ALA A 573 19.47 -6.20 -7.79
C ALA A 573 20.11 -6.79 -9.08
N GLY A 574 21.44 -6.76 -9.21
CA GLY A 574 22.15 -7.39 -10.32
C GLY A 574 22.66 -8.82 -10.05
N ILE A 575 22.52 -9.32 -8.82
CA ILE A 575 22.98 -10.67 -8.44
C ILE A 575 21.83 -11.65 -8.68
N ASP A 576 22.03 -12.56 -9.61
CA ASP A 576 21.07 -13.62 -9.91
C ASP A 576 21.25 -14.78 -8.92
N CYS A 577 20.43 -14.81 -7.87
CA CYS A 577 20.38 -15.93 -6.92
C CYS A 577 18.92 -16.29 -6.67
N GLN A 578 18.54 -17.48 -7.11
CA GLN A 578 17.16 -17.96 -7.14
C GLN A 578 17.00 -19.15 -6.18
N LEU A 579 15.82 -19.26 -5.60
CA LEU A 579 15.46 -20.32 -4.67
C LEU A 579 14.10 -20.85 -5.10
N GLU A 580 14.05 -22.06 -5.62
CA GLU A 580 12.85 -22.66 -6.23
C GLU A 580 12.44 -23.93 -5.47
N PRO A 581 11.13 -24.19 -5.28
CA PRO A 581 10.68 -25.45 -4.70
C PRO A 581 10.76 -26.60 -5.72
N GLU A 582 11.31 -27.74 -5.32
CA GLU A 582 11.32 -28.99 -6.11
C GLU A 582 10.86 -30.15 -5.21
N GLY A 583 9.58 -30.53 -5.32
CA GLY A 583 8.98 -31.51 -4.41
C GLY A 583 9.15 -31.09 -2.95
N GLU A 584 9.74 -31.96 -2.12
CA GLU A 584 10.03 -31.67 -0.69
C GLU A 584 11.30 -30.83 -0.46
N PHE A 585 12.03 -30.54 -1.52
CA PHE A 585 13.35 -29.92 -1.51
C PHE A 585 13.29 -28.47 -2.00
N TRP A 586 14.43 -27.81 -1.88
CA TRP A 586 14.72 -26.51 -2.46
C TRP A 586 15.86 -26.65 -3.45
N ILE A 587 15.74 -26.02 -4.61
CA ILE A 587 16.86 -25.80 -5.52
C ILE A 587 17.31 -24.35 -5.39
N LEU A 588 18.60 -24.16 -5.12
CA LEU A 588 19.23 -22.85 -5.21
C LEU A 588 20.13 -22.77 -6.42
N LYS A 589 19.95 -21.73 -7.23
CA LYS A 589 20.75 -21.43 -8.43
C LYS A 589 21.38 -20.07 -8.28
N SER A 590 22.64 -19.94 -8.69
CA SER A 590 23.36 -18.67 -8.67
C SER A 590 24.04 -18.41 -10.02
N GLY A 591 23.91 -17.19 -10.52
CA GLY A 591 24.63 -16.68 -11.68
C GLY A 591 26.10 -16.37 -11.40
N ASP A 592 26.52 -16.38 -10.14
CA ASP A 592 27.89 -16.18 -9.70
C ASP A 592 28.37 -17.35 -8.83
N GLU A 593 29.68 -17.58 -8.80
CA GLU A 593 30.28 -18.58 -7.91
C GLU A 593 30.24 -18.15 -6.44
N PHE A 594 30.03 -19.10 -5.54
CA PHE A 594 30.06 -18.85 -4.10
C PHE A 594 30.50 -20.09 -3.32
N GLU A 595 30.93 -19.88 -2.07
CA GLU A 595 31.18 -20.96 -1.12
C GLU A 595 29.94 -21.18 -0.25
N LEU A 596 29.55 -22.44 -0.03
CA LEU A 596 28.41 -22.75 0.84
C LEU A 596 28.65 -22.22 2.26
N PRO A 597 27.79 -21.31 2.77
CA PRO A 597 27.95 -20.81 4.12
C PRO A 597 27.50 -21.88 5.13
N TRP A 598 27.84 -21.68 6.40
CA TRP A 598 27.34 -22.49 7.52
C TRP A 598 27.81 -23.96 7.51
N MET A 599 28.84 -24.27 6.73
CA MET A 599 29.56 -25.54 6.81
C MET A 599 30.21 -25.72 8.18
N ILE A 600 30.31 -26.97 8.63
CA ILE A 600 30.97 -27.33 9.89
C ILE A 600 32.45 -26.90 9.87
N LYS A 601 32.94 -26.28 10.95
CA LYS A 601 34.34 -25.85 11.02
C LYS A 601 35.29 -27.04 10.87
N GLY A 602 36.14 -27.00 9.85
CA GLY A 602 37.11 -28.05 9.53
C GLY A 602 36.65 -29.03 8.44
N SER A 603 35.42 -28.89 7.92
CA SER A 603 35.05 -29.50 6.64
C SER A 603 35.74 -28.78 5.48
N GLU A 604 35.90 -29.50 4.37
CA GLU A 604 36.35 -28.89 3.13
C GLU A 604 35.28 -27.90 2.62
N PRO A 605 35.68 -26.68 2.22
CA PRO A 605 34.73 -25.72 1.67
C PRO A 605 34.17 -26.27 0.36
N VAL A 606 32.85 -26.18 0.21
CA VAL A 606 32.16 -26.58 -1.02
C VAL A 606 31.91 -25.33 -1.84
N ARG A 607 32.59 -25.24 -2.98
CA ARG A 607 32.42 -24.14 -3.95
C ARG A 607 31.36 -24.55 -4.96
N VAL A 608 30.33 -23.73 -5.08
CA VAL A 608 29.27 -23.85 -6.10
C VAL A 608 29.70 -23.00 -7.28
N ILE A 609 29.90 -23.62 -8.44
CA ILE A 609 30.30 -22.88 -9.64
C ILE A 609 29.09 -22.20 -10.29
N GLN A 610 29.35 -21.21 -11.14
CA GLN A 610 28.29 -20.47 -11.84
C GLN A 610 27.33 -21.41 -12.59
N GLY A 611 26.02 -21.25 -12.35
CA GLY A 611 24.96 -22.05 -12.97
C GLY A 611 24.73 -23.43 -12.36
N GLU A 612 25.58 -23.88 -11.44
CA GLU A 612 25.38 -25.12 -10.71
C GLU A 612 24.22 -24.98 -9.71
N SER A 613 23.44 -26.05 -9.60
CA SER A 613 22.27 -26.10 -8.72
C SER A 613 22.59 -26.81 -7.42
N VAL A 614 22.13 -26.24 -6.30
CA VAL A 614 22.22 -26.85 -4.97
C VAL A 614 20.84 -27.34 -4.56
N LEU A 615 20.68 -28.66 -4.43
CA LEU A 615 19.48 -29.25 -3.85
C LEU A 615 19.64 -29.29 -2.34
N PHE A 616 18.68 -28.76 -1.59
CA PHE A 616 18.75 -28.86 -0.15
C PHE A 616 17.41 -29.12 0.55
N LEU A 617 17.53 -29.77 1.70
CA LEU A 617 16.43 -30.13 2.57
C LEU A 617 16.53 -29.33 3.88
N SER A 618 15.59 -28.42 4.12
CA SER A 618 15.53 -27.64 5.36
C SER A 618 14.75 -28.39 6.45
N ARG A 619 15.43 -28.76 7.54
CA ARG A 619 14.86 -29.50 8.68
C ARG A 619 15.35 -28.97 10.03
N PRO A 620 15.21 -27.67 10.35
CA PRO A 620 15.55 -27.15 11.67
C PRO A 620 14.70 -27.83 12.75
N GLN A 621 15.28 -28.40 13.80
CA GLN A 621 14.51 -29.02 14.88
C GLN A 621 15.28 -29.06 16.18
N GLN A 622 14.54 -29.19 17.27
CA GLN A 622 15.14 -29.38 18.58
C GLN A 622 15.81 -30.75 18.63
N THR A 623 17.04 -30.81 19.13
CA THR A 623 17.73 -32.07 19.41
C THR A 623 16.99 -32.87 20.47
N THR A 624 17.05 -34.20 20.34
CA THR A 624 16.35 -35.14 21.20
C THR A 624 17.34 -35.88 22.11
N GLN A 625 17.51 -37.17 21.92
CA GLN A 625 18.57 -37.98 22.50
C GLN A 625 19.58 -38.29 21.39
N SER A 626 20.89 -38.26 21.69
CA SER A 626 21.95 -38.39 20.67
C SER A 626 21.72 -39.58 19.72
N GLU A 627 21.37 -40.76 20.25
CA GLU A 627 21.11 -41.95 19.42
C GLU A 627 19.88 -41.81 18.51
N LYS A 628 18.80 -41.16 18.98
CA LYS A 628 17.62 -40.89 18.15
C LYS A 628 17.91 -39.85 17.08
N ASP A 629 18.68 -38.82 17.43
CA ASP A 629 19.10 -37.77 16.50
C ASP A 629 20.00 -38.35 15.41
N LYS A 630 20.92 -39.26 15.74
CA LYS A 630 21.76 -39.98 14.77
C LYS A 630 20.93 -40.79 13.78
N ILE A 631 19.97 -41.58 14.27
CA ILE A 631 19.06 -42.36 13.41
C ILE A 631 18.29 -41.43 12.49
N TRP A 632 17.69 -40.37 13.04
CA TRP A 632 16.94 -39.41 12.25
C TRP A 632 17.81 -38.70 11.21
N LEU A 633 19.04 -38.29 11.57
CA LEU A 633 19.98 -37.66 10.63
C LEU A 633 20.35 -38.64 9.51
N ALA A 634 20.67 -39.89 9.85
CA ALA A 634 20.98 -40.92 8.86
C ALA A 634 19.81 -41.15 7.88
N GLU A 635 18.56 -41.17 8.38
CA GLU A 635 17.37 -41.24 7.53
C GLU A 635 17.23 -40.04 6.60
N LYS A 636 17.48 -38.81 7.09
CA LYS A 636 17.37 -37.60 6.25
C LYS A 636 18.50 -37.47 5.24
N ILE A 637 19.72 -37.86 5.61
CA ILE A 637 20.86 -37.95 4.70
C ILE A 637 20.54 -38.96 3.58
N GLU A 638 20.05 -40.14 3.94
CA GLU A 638 19.68 -41.18 2.96
C GLU A 638 18.54 -40.72 2.04
N PHE A 639 17.53 -40.07 2.60
CA PHE A 639 16.42 -39.51 1.85
C PHE A 639 16.88 -38.47 0.82
N LEU A 640 17.76 -37.55 1.23
CA LEU A 640 18.32 -36.54 0.34
C LEU A 640 19.31 -37.14 -0.68
N ALA A 641 20.10 -38.14 -0.31
CA ALA A 641 21.02 -38.82 -1.22
C ALA A 641 20.29 -39.61 -2.33
N LYS A 642 19.07 -40.09 -2.05
CA LYS A 642 18.23 -40.81 -3.02
C LYS A 642 17.28 -39.93 -3.83
N ALA A 643 17.21 -38.63 -3.56
CA ALA A 643 16.35 -37.72 -4.29
C ALA A 643 16.69 -37.72 -5.79
N GLU A 644 15.69 -37.86 -6.64
CA GLU A 644 15.83 -37.70 -8.09
C GLU A 644 15.85 -36.20 -8.40
N SER A 645 17.03 -35.66 -8.72
CA SER A 645 17.23 -34.26 -9.08
C SER A 645 18.53 -34.14 -9.87
N GLU A 646 18.58 -33.18 -10.79
CA GLU A 646 19.76 -32.89 -11.61
C GLU A 646 20.87 -32.17 -10.84
N ALA A 647 20.57 -31.62 -9.66
CA ALA A 647 21.54 -30.94 -8.82
C ALA A 647 22.59 -31.91 -8.25
N GLU A 648 23.86 -31.63 -8.55
CA GLU A 648 25.00 -32.42 -8.08
C GLU A 648 25.31 -32.17 -6.60
N ILE A 649 25.17 -30.92 -6.15
CA ILE A 649 25.44 -30.53 -4.76
C ILE A 649 24.17 -30.73 -3.93
N ARG A 650 24.28 -31.54 -2.88
CA ARG A 650 23.17 -31.84 -1.96
C ARG A 650 23.50 -31.35 -0.54
N CYS A 651 22.54 -30.66 0.10
CA CYS A 651 22.72 -30.13 1.44
C CYS A 651 21.55 -30.44 2.39
N LEU A 652 21.85 -30.87 3.61
CA LEU A 652 20.88 -30.94 4.70
C LEU A 652 21.07 -29.72 5.61
N LEU A 653 20.06 -28.85 5.65
CA LEU A 653 20.07 -27.61 6.40
C LEU A 653 19.40 -27.79 7.77
N LEU A 654 20.20 -27.66 8.83
CA LEU A 654 19.85 -27.92 10.22
C LEU A 654 19.85 -26.62 11.05
N SER A 655 19.20 -26.66 12.21
CA SER A 655 19.21 -25.55 13.16
C SER A 655 20.49 -25.53 14.02
N PHE A 656 20.72 -24.40 14.70
CA PHE A 656 21.88 -24.19 15.57
C PHE A 656 22.04 -25.25 16.66
N GLU A 657 20.94 -25.84 17.16
CA GLU A 657 20.92 -26.81 18.25
C GLU A 657 21.70 -28.10 17.94
N PHE A 658 21.87 -28.46 16.67
CA PHE A 658 22.74 -29.57 16.27
C PHE A 658 24.23 -29.21 16.34
N SER A 659 24.57 -27.92 16.31
CA SER A 659 25.96 -27.45 16.43
C SER A 659 26.39 -27.19 17.89
N ASP A 660 25.43 -26.85 18.77
CA ASP A 660 25.65 -26.49 20.18
C ASP A 660 25.10 -27.57 21.13
N LEU A 661 25.68 -28.77 21.04
CA LEU A 661 25.31 -29.85 21.95
C LEU A 661 25.89 -29.59 23.34
N LYS A 662 25.12 -28.80 24.11
CA LYS A 662 25.15 -28.54 25.55
C LYS A 662 26.33 -27.67 26.06
N TYR A 663 26.08 -26.36 26.18
CA TYR A 663 26.82 -25.38 27.01
C TYR A 663 28.10 -24.76 26.41
N GLY A 664 28.11 -24.40 25.13
CA GLY A 664 29.19 -23.56 24.59
C GLY A 664 30.51 -24.29 24.35
N MET A 665 30.45 -25.60 24.10
CA MET A 665 31.60 -26.38 23.63
C MET A 665 31.67 -26.46 22.10
N LYS A 666 32.89 -26.70 21.58
CA LYS A 666 33.18 -26.98 20.17
C LYS A 666 32.22 -28.05 19.65
N ILE A 667 31.79 -27.91 18.38
CA ILE A 667 31.01 -28.91 17.63
C ILE A 667 31.53 -30.31 18.00
N SER A 668 30.64 -31.16 18.52
CA SER A 668 31.04 -32.47 19.02
C SER A 668 31.77 -33.24 17.93
N GLU A 669 32.80 -33.99 18.30
CA GLU A 669 33.49 -34.88 17.34
C GLU A 669 32.48 -35.86 16.68
N GLU A 670 31.38 -36.19 17.37
CA GLU A 670 30.25 -36.93 16.78
C GLU A 670 29.62 -36.21 15.59
N MET A 671 29.32 -34.91 15.68
CA MET A 671 28.72 -34.19 14.55
C MET A 671 29.70 -34.00 13.39
N LYS A 672 31.00 -33.91 13.68
CA LYS A 672 32.02 -33.99 12.63
C LYS A 672 32.02 -35.34 11.94
N GLU A 673 31.88 -36.43 12.70
CA GLU A 673 31.79 -37.76 12.13
C GLU A 673 30.55 -37.93 11.25
N ILE A 674 29.38 -37.54 11.74
CA ILE A 674 28.15 -37.57 10.95
C ILE A 674 28.27 -36.71 9.70
N SER A 675 28.96 -35.55 9.78
CA SER A 675 29.22 -34.73 8.60
C SER A 675 30.16 -35.40 7.59
N ARG A 676 31.16 -36.18 8.05
CA ARG A 676 32.03 -36.97 7.18
C ARG A 676 31.27 -38.12 6.52
N GLU A 677 30.45 -38.84 7.28
CA GLU A 677 29.59 -39.91 6.77
C GLU A 677 28.57 -39.38 5.76
N ALA A 678 27.97 -38.21 6.02
CA ALA A 678 27.09 -37.54 5.09
C ALA A 678 27.81 -37.18 3.78
N ALA A 679 29.01 -36.61 3.87
CA ALA A 679 29.81 -36.24 2.70
C ALA A 679 30.20 -37.46 1.86
N GLN A 680 30.49 -38.61 2.48
CA GLN A 680 30.72 -39.89 1.77
C GLN A 680 29.50 -40.37 1.00
N LYS A 681 28.29 -39.98 1.43
CA LYS A 681 27.02 -40.21 0.73
C LYS A 681 26.66 -39.07 -0.25
N GLY A 682 27.56 -38.12 -0.48
CA GLY A 682 27.32 -36.97 -1.35
C GLY A 682 26.40 -35.91 -0.76
N VAL A 683 26.26 -35.84 0.57
CA VAL A 683 25.39 -34.87 1.27
C VAL A 683 26.22 -34.00 2.22
N ASN A 684 26.14 -32.69 2.06
CA ASN A 684 26.78 -31.72 2.94
C ASN A 684 25.84 -31.29 4.07
N LEU A 685 26.36 -31.10 5.29
CA LEU A 685 25.56 -30.62 6.43
C LEU A 685 25.80 -29.12 6.66
N LEU A 686 24.71 -28.35 6.68
CA LEU A 686 24.74 -26.91 6.96
C LEU A 686 24.08 -26.64 8.32
N PHE A 687 24.76 -25.87 9.17
CA PHE A 687 24.29 -25.54 10.53
C PHE A 687 23.98 -24.06 10.65
N SER A 688 22.70 -23.72 10.64
CA SER A 688 22.26 -22.34 10.81
C SER A 688 22.88 -21.70 12.06
N PRO A 689 23.34 -20.44 11.98
CA PRO A 689 23.78 -19.69 13.16
C PRO A 689 22.60 -19.22 14.03
N PHE A 690 21.36 -19.45 13.58
CA PHE A 690 20.15 -19.00 14.26
C PHE A 690 19.54 -20.12 15.12
N LYS A 691 19.25 -19.79 16.36
CA LYS A 691 18.52 -20.64 17.30
C LYS A 691 17.05 -20.78 16.91
N LEU A 692 16.42 -21.88 17.32
CA LEU A 692 15.02 -22.17 17.03
C LEU A 692 14.05 -21.16 17.62
N ASP A 693 14.35 -20.55 18.77
CA ASP A 693 13.51 -19.51 19.36
C ASP A 693 13.42 -18.29 18.44
N ILE A 694 14.53 -17.85 17.85
CA ILE A 694 14.57 -16.76 16.87
C ILE A 694 13.78 -17.15 15.62
N LEU A 695 13.96 -18.36 15.09
CA LEU A 695 13.22 -18.83 13.92
C LEU A 695 11.71 -18.93 14.19
N ASN A 696 11.34 -19.36 15.40
CA ASN A 696 9.95 -19.42 15.84
C ASN A 696 9.35 -18.02 15.99
N ASP A 697 10.08 -17.06 16.55
CA ASP A 697 9.60 -15.69 16.71
C ASP A 697 9.33 -15.03 15.35
N GLU A 698 10.19 -15.23 14.36
CA GLU A 698 9.94 -14.68 13.03
C GLU A 698 8.77 -15.36 12.31
N ALA A 699 8.72 -16.70 12.30
CA ALA A 699 7.61 -17.42 11.67
C ALA A 699 6.27 -17.05 12.33
N GLU A 700 6.23 -16.89 13.66
CA GLU A 700 5.06 -16.38 14.37
C GLU A 700 4.74 -14.94 13.99
N GLU A 701 5.74 -14.06 13.89
CA GLU A 701 5.53 -12.67 13.52
C GLU A 701 4.91 -12.58 12.13
N ARG A 702 5.38 -13.38 11.16
CA ARG A 702 4.81 -13.49 9.81
C ARG A 702 3.38 -14.02 9.85
N MET A 703 3.13 -15.14 10.53
CA MET A 703 1.76 -15.68 10.71
C MET A 703 0.84 -14.64 11.39
N ALA A 704 1.33 -13.91 12.40
CA ALA A 704 0.56 -12.89 13.07
C ALA A 704 0.31 -11.66 12.17
N LYS A 705 1.26 -11.25 11.33
CA LYS A 705 1.07 -10.22 10.30
C LYS A 705 -0.01 -10.66 9.31
N ALA A 706 0.06 -11.88 8.78
CA ALA A 706 -0.93 -12.41 7.85
C ALA A 706 -2.34 -12.45 8.46
N ARG A 707 -2.46 -12.99 9.67
CA ARG A 707 -3.72 -13.08 10.43
C ARG A 707 -4.35 -11.71 10.72
N ARG A 708 -3.54 -10.65 10.84
CA ARG A 708 -4.05 -9.29 11.03
C ARG A 708 -4.69 -8.72 9.78
N MET A 709 -4.27 -9.19 8.60
CA MET A 709 -4.84 -8.74 7.33
C MET A 709 -6.20 -9.36 7.05
N ARG A 710 -6.37 -10.64 7.38
CA ARG A 710 -7.68 -11.31 7.30
C ARG A 710 -7.73 -12.49 8.25
N ARG A 711 -8.85 -12.63 8.96
CA ARG A 711 -9.08 -13.74 9.88
C ARG A 711 -9.84 -14.85 9.18
N PHE A 712 -9.34 -16.05 9.31
CA PHE A 712 -9.99 -17.28 8.88
C PHE A 712 -10.06 -18.22 10.07
N GLU A 713 -11.10 -19.05 10.09
CA GLU A 713 -11.22 -20.11 11.08
C GLU A 713 -10.10 -21.13 10.88
N PRO A 714 -9.44 -21.58 11.96
CA PRO A 714 -8.44 -22.64 11.87
C PRO A 714 -9.09 -23.93 11.41
N ARG A 715 -8.48 -24.59 10.43
CA ARG A 715 -8.92 -25.91 9.98
C ARG A 715 -8.60 -26.94 11.05
N SER A 716 -9.66 -27.57 11.56
CA SER A 716 -9.55 -28.85 12.26
C SER A 716 -9.15 -29.90 11.23
N ALA A 717 -7.93 -30.42 11.36
CA ALA A 717 -7.46 -31.54 10.56
C ALA A 717 -6.65 -32.48 11.45
N PRO A 718 -6.53 -33.76 11.06
CA PRO A 718 -5.67 -34.69 11.75
C PRO A 718 -4.22 -34.21 11.66
N VAL A 719 -3.52 -34.31 12.79
CA VAL A 719 -2.08 -34.05 12.88
C VAL A 719 -1.46 -35.29 13.49
N LYS A 720 -0.32 -35.72 12.97
CA LYS A 720 0.37 -36.86 13.57
C LYS A 720 0.79 -36.49 14.99
N LEU A 721 0.37 -37.29 15.97
CA LEU A 721 0.66 -37.08 17.38
C LEU A 721 1.48 -38.24 17.93
N ARG A 722 2.51 -37.91 18.69
CA ARG A 722 3.27 -38.86 19.50
C ARG A 722 2.94 -38.62 20.97
N LEU A 723 2.44 -39.65 21.65
CA LEU A 723 2.19 -39.60 23.09
C LEU A 723 3.40 -40.14 23.84
N ILE A 724 3.87 -39.37 24.82
CA ILE A 724 5.03 -39.68 25.65
C ILE A 724 4.58 -39.76 27.10
N GLU A 725 4.86 -40.88 27.74
CA GLU A 725 4.72 -41.05 29.18
C GLU A 725 5.91 -40.40 29.89
N THR A 726 5.61 -39.51 30.82
CA THR A 726 6.59 -38.83 31.68
C THR A 726 6.39 -39.29 33.12
N PRO A 727 7.38 -39.96 33.75
CA PRO A 727 7.28 -40.46 35.12
C PRO A 727 6.97 -39.36 36.13
N LYS A 728 6.26 -39.71 37.22
CA LYS A 728 5.82 -38.77 38.25
C LYS A 728 6.96 -37.96 38.85
N GLU A 729 8.15 -38.54 38.94
CA GLU A 729 9.34 -37.89 39.48
C GLU A 729 9.79 -36.72 38.60
N VAL A 730 9.68 -36.85 37.29
CA VAL A 730 10.05 -35.80 36.32
C VAL A 730 9.08 -34.61 36.40
N TRP A 731 7.80 -34.88 36.66
CA TRP A 731 6.79 -33.81 36.89
C TRP A 731 7.09 -32.95 38.11
N GLN A 732 7.83 -33.48 39.09
CA GLN A 732 8.25 -32.72 40.28
C GLN A 732 9.52 -31.90 40.04
N GLU A 733 10.22 -32.10 38.91
CA GLU A 733 11.43 -31.34 38.62
C GLU A 733 11.09 -29.87 38.33
N PRO A 734 11.90 -28.91 38.84
CA PRO A 734 11.58 -27.49 38.74
C PRO A 734 11.28 -27.02 37.32
N ALA A 735 12.05 -27.48 36.32
CA ALA A 735 11.89 -27.04 34.94
C ALA A 735 10.53 -27.44 34.35
N LEU A 736 10.10 -28.69 34.54
CA LEU A 736 8.81 -29.16 34.03
C LEU A 736 7.66 -28.57 34.86
N ARG A 737 7.77 -28.63 36.20
CA ARG A 737 6.73 -28.12 37.12
C ARG A 737 6.39 -26.66 36.86
N TYR A 738 7.39 -25.78 36.82
CA TYR A 738 7.15 -24.35 36.61
C TYR A 738 6.62 -24.06 35.20
N SER A 739 7.11 -24.77 34.18
CA SER A 739 6.59 -24.59 32.82
C SER A 739 5.13 -25.01 32.68
N VAL A 740 4.73 -26.08 33.38
CA VAL A 740 3.34 -26.55 33.44
C VAL A 740 2.45 -25.52 34.16
N GLU A 741 2.86 -25.04 35.34
CA GLU A 741 2.15 -24.01 36.10
C GLU A 741 1.99 -22.72 35.29
N ASP A 742 3.06 -22.25 34.65
CA ASP A 742 3.03 -21.06 33.80
C ASP A 742 2.18 -21.25 32.55
N THR A 743 2.16 -22.45 31.96
CA THR A 743 1.28 -22.77 30.82
C THR A 743 -0.19 -22.70 31.24
N LEU A 744 -0.56 -23.28 32.38
CA LEU A 744 -1.93 -23.21 32.91
C LEU A 744 -2.33 -21.77 33.28
N SER A 745 -1.41 -21.02 33.91
CA SER A 745 -1.61 -19.60 34.22
C SER A 745 -1.83 -18.77 32.94
N ALA A 746 -1.00 -18.98 31.93
CA ALA A 746 -1.12 -18.31 30.63
C ALA A 746 -2.39 -18.69 29.88
N ALA A 747 -2.79 -19.97 29.91
CA ALA A 747 -4.08 -20.42 29.38
C ALA A 747 -5.25 -19.71 30.07
N SER A 748 -5.20 -19.56 31.39
CA SER A 748 -6.19 -18.82 32.16
C SER A 748 -6.24 -17.33 31.77
N TRP A 749 -5.09 -16.71 31.49
CA TRP A 749 -5.01 -15.33 31.00
C TRP A 749 -5.64 -15.19 29.62
N ILE A 750 -5.30 -16.10 28.69
CA ILE A 750 -5.87 -16.11 27.34
C ILE A 750 -7.40 -16.26 27.41
N ARG A 751 -7.88 -17.24 28.19
CA ARG A 751 -9.31 -17.48 28.43
C ARG A 751 -10.01 -16.23 28.97
N LYS A 752 -9.43 -15.58 29.97
CA LYS A 752 -9.97 -14.35 30.57
C LYS A 752 -9.72 -13.10 29.70
N LYS A 753 -9.07 -13.26 28.55
CA LYS A 753 -8.60 -12.20 27.65
C LYS A 753 -7.74 -11.13 28.35
N ILE A 754 -7.02 -11.53 29.40
CA ILE A 754 -6.07 -10.71 30.16
C ILE A 754 -4.74 -10.69 29.39
N ASP A 755 -4.35 -9.52 28.87
CA ASP A 755 -3.14 -9.33 28.07
C ASP A 755 -2.86 -10.50 27.10
N LEU A 756 -3.77 -10.69 26.12
CA LEU A 756 -3.73 -11.79 25.16
C LEU A 756 -2.36 -11.99 24.52
N ARG A 757 -1.65 -10.90 24.22
CA ARG A 757 -0.31 -10.98 23.63
C ARG A 757 0.68 -11.64 24.59
N LEU A 758 0.78 -11.15 25.82
CA LEU A 758 1.69 -11.72 26.81
C LEU A 758 1.27 -13.15 27.20
N GLY A 759 -0.03 -13.40 27.33
CA GLY A 759 -0.60 -14.72 27.57
C GLY A 759 -0.17 -15.73 26.51
N ARG A 760 -0.32 -15.38 25.22
CA ARG A 760 0.10 -16.23 24.09
C ARG A 760 1.60 -16.51 24.07
N ILE A 761 2.43 -15.48 24.27
CA ILE A 761 3.90 -15.63 24.33
C ILE A 761 4.29 -16.60 25.44
N ARG A 762 3.74 -16.42 26.65
CA ARG A 762 4.02 -17.31 27.79
C ARG A 762 3.51 -18.73 27.55
N PHE A 763 2.30 -18.86 27.05
CA PHE A 763 1.68 -20.15 26.77
C PHE A 763 2.51 -20.97 25.78
N ARG A 764 2.88 -20.35 24.65
CA ARG A 764 3.75 -20.96 23.63
C ARG A 764 5.10 -21.36 24.20
N THR A 765 5.80 -20.41 24.82
CA THR A 765 7.19 -20.61 25.27
C THR A 765 7.25 -21.73 26.30
N ASN A 766 6.35 -21.74 27.27
CA ASN A 766 6.32 -22.78 28.30
C ASN A 766 5.84 -24.13 27.76
N SER A 767 4.86 -24.16 26.85
CA SER A 767 4.46 -25.40 26.15
C SER A 767 5.63 -26.02 25.38
N GLN A 768 6.44 -25.21 24.69
CA GLN A 768 7.64 -25.68 24.00
C GLN A 768 8.68 -26.26 24.96
N VAL A 769 8.81 -25.72 26.18
CA VAL A 769 9.70 -26.29 27.21
C VAL A 769 9.17 -27.65 27.68
N VAL A 770 7.86 -27.78 27.93
CA VAL A 770 7.22 -29.05 28.30
C VAL A 770 7.47 -30.12 27.22
N GLU A 771 7.19 -29.80 25.95
CA GLU A 771 7.40 -30.70 24.81
C GLU A 771 8.88 -31.09 24.65
N ARG A 772 9.80 -30.13 24.86
CA ARG A 772 11.25 -30.38 24.80
C ARG A 772 11.70 -31.35 25.88
N ILE A 773 11.26 -31.15 27.13
CA ILE A 773 11.58 -32.07 28.25
C ILE A 773 11.04 -33.47 27.93
N ALA A 774 9.81 -33.56 27.40
CA ALA A 774 9.20 -34.84 26.99
C ALA A 774 10.11 -35.63 26.03
N ILE A 775 10.69 -34.93 25.05
CA ILE A 775 11.49 -35.53 23.98
C ILE A 775 12.94 -35.82 24.41
N GLN A 776 13.53 -34.97 25.26
CA GLN A 776 14.96 -35.04 25.62
C GLN A 776 15.25 -35.95 26.81
N ASP A 777 14.33 -36.10 27.77
CA ASP A 777 14.60 -36.90 28.96
C ASP A 777 14.62 -38.41 28.63
N PRO A 778 15.70 -39.14 28.96
CA PRO A 778 15.81 -40.58 28.70
C PRO A 778 14.83 -41.43 29.50
N ARG A 779 14.28 -40.93 30.61
CA ARG A 779 13.28 -41.64 31.43
C ARG A 779 11.90 -41.64 30.79
N ASN A 780 11.65 -40.74 29.83
CA ASN A 780 10.38 -40.64 29.15
C ASN A 780 10.21 -41.77 28.12
N LYS A 781 9.03 -42.36 28.09
CA LYS A 781 8.72 -43.52 27.26
C LYS A 781 7.71 -43.14 26.17
N LYS A 782 8.03 -43.42 24.90
CA LYS A 782 7.03 -43.31 23.82
C LYS A 782 5.94 -44.35 24.06
N ILE A 783 4.68 -43.91 24.16
CA ILE A 783 3.52 -44.79 24.32
C ILE A 783 3.08 -45.29 22.95
N ALA A 784 2.66 -44.36 22.09
CA ALA A 784 2.09 -44.65 20.78
C ALA A 784 2.16 -43.42 19.86
N GLU A 785 1.95 -43.64 18.57
CA GLU A 785 1.72 -42.61 17.56
C GLU A 785 0.32 -42.77 16.98
N PHE A 786 -0.38 -41.65 16.82
CA PHE A 786 -1.72 -41.59 16.28
C PHE A 786 -1.77 -40.59 15.14
N ASP A 787 -2.61 -40.87 14.15
CA ASP A 787 -2.88 -40.01 13.00
C ASP A 787 -4.37 -40.16 12.63
N GLY A 788 -4.88 -39.38 11.70
CA GLY A 788 -6.26 -39.47 11.24
C GLY A 788 -7.26 -39.21 12.38
N LYS A 789 -8.35 -39.99 12.39
CA LYS A 789 -9.45 -39.81 13.36
C LYS A 789 -9.00 -39.96 14.81
N GLU A 790 -8.07 -40.89 15.08
CA GLU A 790 -7.52 -41.08 16.42
C GLU A 790 -6.78 -39.81 16.91
N SER A 791 -6.09 -39.10 16.03
CA SER A 791 -5.44 -37.83 16.39
C SER A 791 -6.44 -36.71 16.68
N GLU A 792 -7.54 -36.62 15.90
CA GLU A 792 -8.60 -35.64 16.13
C GLU A 792 -9.29 -35.88 17.48
N GLU A 793 -9.52 -37.15 17.83
CA GLU A 793 -10.07 -37.55 19.12
C GLU A 793 -9.16 -37.16 20.29
N ILE A 794 -7.84 -37.37 20.15
CA ILE A 794 -6.86 -36.92 21.15
C ILE A 794 -6.87 -35.38 21.27
N LEU A 795 -6.89 -34.65 20.15
CA LEU A 795 -6.95 -33.18 20.16
C LEU A 795 -8.22 -32.68 20.86
N ALA A 796 -9.36 -33.34 20.64
CA ALA A 796 -10.61 -33.04 21.32
C ALA A 796 -10.54 -33.34 22.82
N ALA A 797 -9.93 -34.45 23.22
CA ALA A 797 -9.75 -34.82 24.63
C ALA A 797 -8.74 -33.90 25.37
N LEU A 798 -7.71 -33.41 24.68
CA LEU A 798 -6.74 -32.45 25.23
C LEU A 798 -7.29 -31.01 25.29
N ARG A 799 -8.42 -30.74 24.63
CA ARG A 799 -9.05 -29.43 24.66
C ARG A 799 -9.75 -29.23 25.99
N SER A 800 -9.39 -28.16 26.69
CA SER A 800 -10.10 -27.75 27.90
C SER A 800 -11.54 -27.34 27.56
N GLU A 801 -12.42 -27.32 28.57
CA GLU A 801 -13.82 -26.86 28.42
C GLU A 801 -13.95 -25.48 27.76
N GLN A 802 -12.89 -24.66 27.81
CA GLN A 802 -12.86 -23.30 27.26
C GLN A 802 -12.12 -23.20 25.93
N GLY A 803 -11.83 -24.33 25.27
CA GLY A 803 -11.35 -24.35 23.89
C GLY A 803 -9.83 -24.23 23.71
N ILE A 804 -9.03 -24.26 24.78
CA ILE A 804 -7.56 -24.25 24.71
C ILE A 804 -7.05 -25.69 24.74
N THR A 805 -6.23 -26.07 23.77
CA THR A 805 -5.58 -27.39 23.72
C THR A 805 -4.24 -27.35 24.47
N LEU A 806 -4.16 -28.07 25.58
CA LEU A 806 -2.91 -28.25 26.33
C LEU A 806 -2.11 -29.42 25.73
N PRO A 807 -0.78 -29.33 25.62
CA PRO A 807 0.02 -30.43 25.08
C PRO A 807 0.30 -31.53 26.12
N PHE A 808 -0.37 -31.51 27.27
CA PHE A 808 -0.09 -32.44 28.36
C PHE A 808 -1.30 -32.75 29.23
N VAL A 809 -1.20 -33.87 29.97
CA VAL A 809 -2.13 -34.35 30.99
C VAL A 809 -1.30 -34.72 32.22
N GLN A 810 -1.58 -34.10 33.36
CA GLN A 810 -0.86 -34.38 34.60
C GLN A 810 -1.16 -35.81 35.08
N PRO A 811 -0.26 -36.46 35.84
CA PRO A 811 -0.44 -37.84 36.29
C PRO A 811 -1.80 -38.12 36.97
N GLU A 812 -2.31 -37.16 37.73
CA GLU A 812 -3.61 -37.20 38.41
C GLU A 812 -4.82 -37.14 37.46
N ASP A 813 -4.67 -36.51 36.30
CA ASP A 813 -5.75 -36.28 35.32
C ASP A 813 -5.79 -37.37 34.23
N VAL A 814 -4.81 -38.28 34.20
CA VAL A 814 -4.74 -39.35 33.19
C VAL A 814 -5.98 -40.24 33.17
N PRO A 815 -6.55 -40.70 34.31
CA PRO A 815 -7.76 -41.52 34.29
C PRO A 815 -8.94 -40.85 33.57
N GLU A 816 -9.20 -39.57 33.88
CA GLU A 816 -10.27 -38.79 33.23
C GLU A 816 -10.00 -38.59 31.73
N PHE A 817 -8.74 -38.31 31.36
CA PHE A 817 -8.35 -38.23 29.96
C PHE A 817 -8.59 -39.54 29.19
N VAL A 818 -8.23 -40.68 29.79
CA VAL A 818 -8.44 -42.01 29.19
C VAL A 818 -9.94 -42.30 29.00
N GLU A 819 -10.80 -41.91 29.95
CA GLU A 819 -12.26 -42.04 29.83
C GLU A 819 -12.84 -41.22 28.67
N ARG A 820 -12.28 -40.03 28.41
CA ARG A 820 -12.65 -39.15 27.28
C ARG A 820 -12.20 -39.69 25.92
N THR A 821 -11.34 -40.71 25.89
CA THR A 821 -10.86 -41.37 24.67
C THR A 821 -11.47 -42.76 24.49
N GLY A 822 -11.54 -43.22 23.25
CA GLY A 822 -12.15 -44.48 22.83
C GLY A 822 -11.16 -45.47 22.21
N GLY A 823 -11.66 -46.69 22.01
CA GLY A 823 -11.04 -47.72 21.18
C GLY A 823 -9.53 -47.94 21.42
N LYS A 824 -8.74 -47.78 20.36
CA LYS A 824 -7.30 -48.01 20.35
C LYS A 824 -6.53 -47.08 21.27
N ILE A 825 -6.97 -45.82 21.41
CA ILE A 825 -6.30 -44.83 22.26
C ILE A 825 -6.39 -45.28 23.72
N ARG A 826 -7.61 -45.61 24.17
CA ARG A 826 -7.84 -46.14 25.52
C ARG A 826 -7.00 -47.38 25.80
N SER A 827 -6.88 -48.30 24.84
CA SER A 827 -6.04 -49.50 24.99
C SER A 827 -4.56 -49.16 25.13
N ALA A 828 -4.04 -48.21 24.34
CA ALA A 828 -2.64 -47.78 24.41
C ALA A 828 -2.30 -47.07 25.73
N LEU A 829 -3.28 -46.43 26.36
CA LEU A 829 -3.10 -45.66 27.60
C LEU A 829 -3.37 -46.46 28.88
N LYS A 830 -3.82 -47.72 28.79
CA LYS A 830 -4.27 -48.53 29.93
C LYS A 830 -3.19 -48.72 31.02
N ASP A 831 -1.93 -48.85 30.60
CA ASP A 831 -0.81 -49.16 31.50
C ASP A 831 0.05 -47.92 31.83
N VAL A 832 -0.42 -46.72 31.47
CA VAL A 832 0.29 -45.47 31.76
C VAL A 832 0.15 -45.14 33.25
N GLN A 833 1.30 -45.03 33.94
CA GLN A 833 1.37 -44.71 35.37
C GLN A 833 1.86 -43.27 35.62
N GLY A 834 2.58 -42.68 34.66
CA GLY A 834 3.01 -41.28 34.66
C GLY A 834 1.98 -40.31 34.11
N GLY A 835 2.40 -39.06 33.87
CA GLY A 835 1.63 -38.09 33.09
C GLY A 835 1.90 -38.25 31.60
N ILE A 836 1.06 -37.67 30.75
CA ILE A 836 1.15 -37.78 29.29
C ILE A 836 1.54 -36.42 28.70
N ILE A 837 2.50 -36.40 27.78
CA ILE A 837 2.80 -35.23 26.96
C ILE A 837 2.60 -35.63 25.49
N ALA A 838 1.75 -34.87 24.80
CA ALA A 838 1.51 -35.00 23.37
C ALA A 838 2.45 -34.07 22.61
N VAL A 839 3.16 -34.59 21.62
CA VAL A 839 4.04 -33.81 20.75
C VAL A 839 3.73 -34.05 19.29
N VAL A 840 3.89 -33.02 18.46
CA VAL A 840 3.86 -33.17 17.00
C VAL A 840 5.27 -33.52 16.52
N PRO A 841 5.50 -34.71 15.95
CA PRO A 841 6.79 -35.03 15.38
C PRO A 841 7.06 -34.10 14.18
N PRO A 842 8.22 -33.43 14.15
CA PRO A 842 8.52 -32.45 13.12
C PRO A 842 8.69 -33.10 11.75
N TYR A 843 8.11 -32.47 10.72
CA TYR A 843 8.24 -32.87 9.31
C TYR A 843 7.64 -34.23 8.94
N GLU A 844 6.84 -34.83 9.82
CA GLU A 844 6.04 -35.99 9.48
C GLU A 844 4.69 -35.51 8.96
N LYS A 845 4.40 -35.77 7.69
CA LYS A 845 3.14 -35.41 7.05
C LYS A 845 2.03 -36.29 7.63
N SER A 846 0.97 -35.69 8.17
CA SER A 846 -0.33 -36.38 8.24
C SER A 846 -0.82 -36.62 6.81
N ALA A 847 -1.77 -37.53 6.61
CA ALA A 847 -2.32 -37.82 5.28
C ALA A 847 -2.76 -36.52 4.58
N ILE A 848 -1.96 -36.05 3.60
CA ILE A 848 -2.07 -34.71 2.98
C ILE A 848 -3.45 -34.48 2.36
N ASP A 849 -4.11 -35.55 1.92
CA ASP A 849 -5.40 -35.53 1.24
C ASP A 849 -6.56 -36.05 2.10
N SER A 850 -6.54 -35.82 3.42
CA SER A 850 -7.81 -35.92 4.17
C SER A 850 -8.83 -35.00 3.50
N GLU A 851 -10.02 -35.51 3.14
CA GLU A 851 -11.09 -34.74 2.51
C GLU A 851 -11.24 -33.38 3.23
N VAL A 852 -10.98 -32.30 2.49
CA VAL A 852 -11.11 -30.94 3.01
C VAL A 852 -12.61 -30.69 3.19
N LYS A 853 -13.10 -30.92 4.41
CA LYS A 853 -14.50 -30.68 4.76
C LYS A 853 -14.78 -29.19 4.62
N PRO A 854 -15.76 -28.75 3.82
CA PRO A 854 -16.12 -27.35 3.78
C PRO A 854 -16.52 -26.90 5.19
N ILE A 855 -16.06 -25.72 5.59
CA ILE A 855 -16.62 -25.07 6.78
C ILE A 855 -18.11 -24.89 6.49
N GLU A 856 -18.97 -25.42 7.36
CA GLU A 856 -20.38 -25.04 7.36
C GLU A 856 -20.42 -23.54 7.63
N LYS A 857 -20.49 -22.76 6.54
CA LYS A 857 -20.66 -21.31 6.66
C LYS A 857 -21.90 -21.12 7.51
N PRO A 858 -21.85 -20.34 8.61
CA PRO A 858 -23.07 -19.93 9.27
C PRO A 858 -23.96 -19.40 8.16
N ILE A 859 -25.18 -19.95 8.02
CA ILE A 859 -26.07 -19.66 6.89
C ILE A 859 -26.09 -18.15 6.77
N VAL A 860 -25.42 -17.64 5.73
CA VAL A 860 -25.42 -16.22 5.45
C VAL A 860 -26.85 -16.00 5.01
N ILE A 861 -27.68 -15.47 5.91
CA ILE A 861 -29.08 -15.16 5.61
C ILE A 861 -29.03 -13.99 4.63
N SER A 862 -28.78 -14.30 3.35
CA SER A 862 -29.14 -13.40 2.27
C SER A 862 -30.64 -13.23 2.41
N VAL A 863 -31.09 -11.98 2.55
CA VAL A 863 -32.51 -11.75 2.55
C VAL A 863 -33.08 -12.27 1.22
N PRO A 864 -34.23 -12.96 1.22
CA PRO A 864 -34.85 -13.44 -0.02
C PRO A 864 -34.93 -12.33 -1.07
N ALA A 865 -34.84 -12.66 -2.36
CA ALA A 865 -34.85 -11.66 -3.43
C ALA A 865 -36.14 -10.81 -3.44
N ASP A 866 -37.23 -11.34 -2.87
CA ASP A 866 -38.51 -10.69 -2.66
C ASP A 866 -38.63 -9.93 -1.31
N PHE A 867 -37.59 -9.93 -0.48
CA PHE A 867 -37.55 -9.19 0.77
C PHE A 867 -37.63 -7.68 0.49
N GLN A 868 -38.77 -7.09 0.86
CA GLN A 868 -38.98 -5.66 0.74
C GLN A 868 -38.39 -4.96 1.96
N PHE A 869 -37.32 -4.21 1.74
CA PHE A 869 -36.73 -3.38 2.79
C PHE A 869 -37.75 -2.34 3.28
N PRO A 870 -38.00 -2.24 4.60
CA PRO A 870 -38.89 -1.23 5.17
C PRO A 870 -38.43 0.21 4.86
N VAL A 871 -37.13 0.37 4.60
CA VAL A 871 -36.49 1.65 4.31
C VAL A 871 -36.30 1.79 2.80
N ASN A 872 -36.97 2.76 2.18
CA ASN A 872 -36.71 3.14 0.79
C ASN A 872 -35.74 4.34 0.77
N PRO A 873 -34.50 4.21 0.26
CA PRO A 873 -33.50 5.28 0.22
C PRO A 873 -33.98 6.57 -0.47
N GLU A 874 -34.89 6.47 -1.43
CA GLU A 874 -35.42 7.63 -2.17
C GLU A 874 -36.43 8.44 -1.36
N ASN A 875 -37.14 7.79 -0.43
CA ASN A 875 -38.26 8.35 0.32
C ASN A 875 -37.91 8.66 1.79
N ILE A 876 -36.63 8.64 2.15
CA ILE A 876 -36.18 8.96 3.50
C ILE A 876 -36.48 10.41 3.84
N GLY A 877 -37.10 10.65 5.01
CA GLY A 877 -37.31 11.98 5.54
C GLY A 877 -36.01 12.61 6.05
N TYR A 878 -35.19 13.18 5.15
CA TYR A 878 -33.85 13.70 5.48
C TYR A 878 -33.83 14.80 6.56
N SER A 879 -34.97 15.44 6.84
CA SER A 879 -35.10 16.43 7.92
C SER A 879 -34.89 15.84 9.33
N ARG A 880 -34.90 14.51 9.48
CA ARG A 880 -34.69 13.81 10.76
C ARG A 880 -33.23 13.55 11.12
N TYR A 881 -32.30 13.72 10.17
CA TYR A 881 -30.86 13.61 10.42
C TYR A 881 -30.33 14.97 10.85
N LYS A 882 -29.37 14.98 11.78
CA LYS A 882 -28.85 16.25 12.30
C LYS A 882 -28.14 17.05 11.20
N GLN A 883 -28.32 18.37 11.22
CA GLN A 883 -27.81 19.30 10.21
C GLN A 883 -26.29 19.22 10.07
N GLY A 884 -25.78 18.63 8.98
CA GLY A 884 -24.35 18.60 8.67
C GLY A 884 -23.95 17.62 7.55
N HIS A 885 -24.59 16.46 7.46
CA HIS A 885 -24.27 15.45 6.45
C HIS A 885 -25.00 15.72 5.12
N ARG A 886 -24.38 15.32 4.00
CA ARG A 886 -25.00 15.49 2.68
C ARG A 886 -26.08 14.44 2.50
N LYS A 887 -27.21 14.82 1.90
CA LYS A 887 -28.34 13.93 1.57
C LYS A 887 -27.85 12.66 0.84
N GLU A 888 -26.87 12.86 -0.03
CA GLU A 888 -26.25 11.83 -0.85
C GLU A 888 -25.45 10.81 -0.03
N GLU A 889 -24.81 11.22 1.08
CA GLU A 889 -24.04 10.32 1.95
C GLU A 889 -24.96 9.39 2.73
N ILE A 890 -26.07 9.93 3.26
CA ILE A 890 -27.12 9.14 3.93
C ILE A 890 -27.70 8.13 2.94
N ARG A 891 -28.14 8.61 1.75
CA ARG A 891 -28.73 7.74 0.73
C ARG A 891 -27.81 6.59 0.36
N ARG A 892 -26.54 6.90 0.09
CA ARG A 892 -25.52 5.91 -0.28
C ARG A 892 -25.29 4.88 0.82
N PHE A 893 -25.29 5.29 2.08
CA PHE A 893 -25.14 4.35 3.19
C PHE A 893 -26.36 3.40 3.28
N HIS A 894 -27.58 3.90 3.08
CA HIS A 894 -28.74 3.01 2.98
C HIS A 894 -28.62 2.02 1.81
N GLU A 895 -28.18 2.47 0.64
CA GLU A 895 -27.93 1.63 -0.54
C GLU A 895 -26.89 0.53 -0.23
N GLN A 896 -25.77 0.88 0.40
CA GLN A 896 -24.72 -0.08 0.79
C GLN A 896 -25.20 -1.14 1.79
N ILE A 897 -26.02 -0.76 2.79
CA ILE A 897 -26.61 -1.73 3.71
C ILE A 897 -27.51 -2.72 2.95
N GLN A 898 -28.36 -2.22 2.06
CA GLN A 898 -29.29 -3.07 1.31
C GLN A 898 -28.55 -4.01 0.35
N GLU A 899 -27.53 -3.51 -0.32
CA GLU A 899 -26.67 -4.31 -1.20
C GLU A 899 -25.93 -5.40 -0.42
N ALA A 900 -25.32 -5.05 0.71
CA ALA A 900 -24.67 -6.00 1.62
C ALA A 900 -25.64 -7.12 2.05
N LEU A 901 -26.87 -6.77 2.44
CA LEU A 901 -27.89 -7.74 2.85
C LEU A 901 -28.40 -8.62 1.71
N LYS A 902 -28.61 -8.06 0.51
CA LYS A 902 -29.05 -8.82 -0.67
C LYS A 902 -27.99 -9.81 -1.14
N ASN A 903 -26.73 -9.38 -1.14
CA ASN A 903 -25.61 -10.16 -1.68
C ASN A 903 -24.93 -11.04 -0.62
N GLY A 904 -25.30 -10.91 0.67
CA GLY A 904 -24.62 -11.57 1.78
C GLY A 904 -23.17 -11.08 1.99
N GLN A 905 -22.83 -9.92 1.45
CA GLN A 905 -21.49 -9.32 1.54
C GLN A 905 -21.34 -8.53 2.85
N PRO A 906 -20.13 -8.42 3.42
CA PRO A 906 -19.90 -7.57 4.57
C PRO A 906 -19.99 -6.08 4.20
N LEU A 907 -20.64 -5.29 5.04
CA LEU A 907 -20.66 -3.83 4.94
C LEU A 907 -19.32 -3.26 5.43
N ALA A 908 -18.56 -2.62 4.55
CA ALA A 908 -17.35 -1.89 4.89
C ALA A 908 -17.68 -0.57 5.62
N VAL A 909 -17.48 -0.53 6.94
CA VAL A 909 -17.82 0.66 7.77
C VAL A 909 -16.70 1.69 7.87
N SER A 910 -15.49 1.35 7.43
CA SER A 910 -14.28 2.19 7.49
C SER A 910 -14.37 3.50 6.70
N TYR A 911 -15.24 3.54 5.70
CA TYR A 911 -15.38 4.67 4.78
C TYR A 911 -16.55 5.58 5.09
N LEU A 912 -17.32 5.19 6.10
CA LEU A 912 -18.50 5.91 6.54
C LEU A 912 -18.11 6.81 7.69
N PRO A 913 -18.59 8.06 7.73
CA PRO A 913 -18.49 8.85 8.94
C PRO A 913 -19.09 8.03 10.09
N HIS A 914 -18.28 7.66 11.08
CA HIS A 914 -18.73 6.85 12.23
C HIS A 914 -19.91 7.51 12.97
N GLU A 915 -20.00 8.83 12.85
CA GLU A 915 -21.11 9.69 13.27
C GLU A 915 -22.47 9.33 12.63
N LEU A 916 -22.43 8.84 11.39
CA LEU A 916 -23.61 8.54 10.58
C LEU A 916 -24.15 7.13 10.85
N PHE A 917 -23.27 6.19 11.23
CA PHE A 917 -23.61 4.82 11.58
C PHE A 917 -24.83 4.69 12.51
N PRO A 918 -24.86 5.31 13.71
CA PRO A 918 -26.04 5.21 14.59
C PRO A 918 -27.34 5.73 13.98
N GLU A 919 -27.29 6.77 13.13
CA GLU A 919 -28.46 7.46 12.63
C GLU A 919 -29.12 6.64 11.53
N VAL A 920 -28.30 6.06 10.64
CA VAL A 920 -28.73 5.19 9.54
C VAL A 920 -29.15 3.81 10.07
N ILE A 921 -28.35 3.18 10.94
CA ILE A 921 -28.65 1.85 11.47
C ILE A 921 -29.95 1.84 12.27
N ARG A 922 -30.29 2.94 12.97
CA ARG A 922 -31.55 3.08 13.69
C ARG A 922 -32.78 2.78 12.82
N ASP A 923 -32.74 3.14 11.54
CA ASP A 923 -33.85 2.89 10.61
C ASP A 923 -34.01 1.41 10.26
N TYR A 924 -32.98 0.60 10.52
CA TYR A 924 -32.97 -0.84 10.34
C TYR A 924 -33.15 -1.61 11.65
N LEU A 925 -33.26 -0.96 12.82
CA LEU A 925 -33.42 -1.69 14.10
C LEU A 925 -34.84 -2.20 14.34
N TYR A 926 -35.83 -1.49 13.79
CA TYR A 926 -37.25 -1.77 14.00
C TYR A 926 -37.86 -2.41 12.75
N TYR A 927 -38.53 -3.55 12.89
CA TYR A 927 -39.31 -4.14 11.81
C TYR A 927 -40.67 -3.45 11.72
N THR A 928 -40.89 -2.65 10.67
CA THR A 928 -42.18 -1.99 10.42
C THR A 928 -42.67 -2.34 9.02
N THR A 929 -43.71 -3.16 8.92
CA THR A 929 -44.39 -3.45 7.66
C THR A 929 -45.56 -2.49 7.45
N TYR A 930 -45.64 -1.91 6.25
CA TYR A 930 -46.72 -0.98 5.88
C TYR A 930 -47.78 -1.74 5.08
N SER A 931 -49.02 -1.72 5.53
CA SER A 931 -50.18 -2.10 4.71
C SER A 931 -51.02 -0.86 4.44
N GLU A 932 -50.90 -0.28 3.23
CA GLU A 932 -51.83 0.78 2.83
C GLU A 932 -53.19 0.16 2.48
N TYR A 933 -54.18 0.31 3.37
CA TYR A 933 -55.56 0.03 3.02
C TYR A 933 -56.25 1.33 2.59
N ARG A 934 -56.88 1.30 1.42
CA ARG A 934 -57.87 2.32 1.04
C ARG A 934 -59.15 2.02 1.84
N GLU A 935 -59.55 2.89 2.76
CA GLU A 935 -60.92 2.87 3.25
C GLU A 935 -61.87 3.15 2.07
N GLU A 936 -63.01 2.44 2.04
CA GLU A 936 -64.06 2.65 1.04
C GLU A 936 -64.58 4.11 1.08
N PRO A 937 -65.13 4.61 -0.04
CA PRO A 937 -65.47 6.02 -0.18
C PRO A 937 -66.54 6.44 0.84
N PHE A 938 -66.20 7.35 1.75
CA PHE A 938 -67.20 8.09 2.52
C PHE A 938 -67.14 9.57 2.13
N LEU A 939 -68.07 9.96 1.25
CA LEU A 939 -68.42 11.34 0.83
C LEU A 939 -67.23 12.31 0.64
N PHE A 940 -66.79 12.44 -0.62
CA PHE A 940 -65.95 13.51 -1.21
C PHE A 940 -64.57 13.83 -0.60
N PHE A 941 -64.16 13.25 0.53
CA PHE A 941 -62.81 13.40 1.10
C PHE A 941 -62.12 12.04 1.28
N PHE A 942 -61.19 11.70 0.39
CA PHE A 942 -60.28 10.56 0.61
C PHE A 942 -59.30 10.90 1.74
N LYS A 943 -59.58 10.49 2.98
CA LYS A 943 -58.53 10.39 3.99
C LYS A 943 -57.79 9.07 3.76
N ARG A 944 -56.62 9.12 3.12
CA ARG A 944 -55.66 8.00 3.15
C ARG A 944 -55.26 7.77 4.62
N ARG A 945 -55.82 6.75 5.27
CA ARG A 945 -55.34 6.28 6.57
C ARG A 945 -54.37 5.13 6.33
N LYS A 946 -53.11 5.31 6.76
CA LYS A 946 -52.13 4.23 6.78
C LYS A 946 -52.41 3.39 8.04
N ARG A 947 -52.79 2.12 7.88
CA ARG A 947 -52.89 1.18 9.00
C ARG A 947 -51.58 0.39 9.06
N TYR A 948 -50.92 0.44 10.20
CA TYR A 948 -49.66 -0.26 10.43
C TYR A 948 -49.97 -1.67 10.93
N GLU A 949 -49.89 -2.68 10.06
CA GLU A 949 -49.88 -4.08 10.49
C GLU A 949 -48.47 -4.42 10.98
N ARG A 950 -48.32 -4.57 12.30
CA ARG A 950 -47.07 -5.02 12.92
C ARG A 950 -47.02 -6.54 12.88
N ARG A 951 -45.94 -7.08 12.32
CA ARG A 951 -45.55 -8.48 12.50
C ARG A 951 -44.43 -8.52 13.53
N GLU A 952 -44.46 -9.52 14.42
CA GLU A 952 -43.29 -9.82 15.24
C GLU A 952 -42.11 -10.10 14.30
N PRO A 953 -40.92 -9.57 14.59
CA PRO A 953 -39.76 -9.84 13.77
C PRO A 953 -39.50 -11.35 13.81
N GLN A 954 -39.53 -11.97 12.63
CA GLN A 954 -38.76 -13.18 12.40
C GLN A 954 -37.30 -12.86 12.74
N GLU A 955 -36.53 -13.88 13.14
CA GLU A 955 -35.18 -13.78 13.68
C GLU A 955 -34.33 -12.59 13.16
N PRO A 956 -33.50 -11.96 14.01
CA PRO A 956 -32.67 -10.82 13.62
C PRO A 956 -31.95 -11.05 12.28
N VAL A 957 -32.03 -10.08 11.38
CA VAL A 957 -31.23 -10.13 10.14
C VAL A 957 -29.81 -9.71 10.50
N MET A 958 -28.85 -10.59 10.24
CA MET A 958 -27.47 -10.41 10.68
C MET A 958 -26.65 -9.71 9.59
N LEU A 959 -26.37 -8.42 9.77
CA LEU A 959 -25.54 -7.63 8.86
C LEU A 959 -24.05 -7.88 9.16
N ARG A 960 -23.32 -8.50 8.24
CA ARG A 960 -21.87 -8.66 8.35
C ARG A 960 -21.18 -7.29 8.26
N ILE A 961 -20.16 -7.06 9.08
CA ILE A 961 -19.42 -5.79 9.13
C ILE A 961 -17.95 -6.07 8.83
N SER A 962 -17.35 -5.35 7.88
CA SER A 962 -15.91 -5.37 7.62
C SER A 962 -15.27 -4.01 7.93
N TYR A 963 -14.00 -4.06 8.33
CA TYR A 963 -13.20 -2.91 8.71
C TYR A 963 -12.07 -2.64 7.71
N GLN A 964 -11.41 -1.49 7.86
CA GLN A 964 -10.33 -1.05 6.96
C GLN A 964 -9.16 -2.04 6.92
N ASP A 965 -8.90 -2.73 8.03
CA ASP A 965 -7.82 -3.72 8.13
C ASP A 965 -8.22 -5.09 7.55
N GLY A 966 -9.31 -5.16 6.79
CA GLY A 966 -9.83 -6.40 6.19
C GLY A 966 -10.49 -7.34 7.19
N THR A 967 -10.46 -7.04 8.49
CA THR A 967 -11.10 -7.89 9.49
C THR A 967 -12.60 -7.73 9.48
N GLU A 968 -13.31 -8.84 9.66
CA GLU A 968 -14.76 -8.85 9.84
C GLU A 968 -15.10 -8.92 11.33
N GLY A 969 -16.00 -8.04 11.74
CA GLY A 969 -16.60 -8.03 13.07
C GLY A 969 -17.66 -9.11 13.24
N GLU A 970 -18.21 -9.18 14.45
CA GLU A 970 -19.41 -9.99 14.67
C GLU A 970 -20.60 -9.37 13.92
N PRO A 971 -21.50 -10.18 13.34
CA PRO A 971 -22.64 -9.63 12.62
C PRO A 971 -23.50 -8.71 13.49
N PHE A 972 -23.86 -7.57 12.93
CA PHE A 972 -24.67 -6.56 13.57
C PHE A 972 -26.17 -6.91 13.43
N PRO A 973 -26.91 -7.07 14.53
CA PRO A 973 -28.31 -7.48 14.46
C PRO A 973 -29.21 -6.33 14.00
N LEU A 974 -29.94 -6.56 12.91
CA LEU A 974 -30.97 -5.67 12.37
C LEU A 974 -32.37 -6.25 12.58
N PHE A 975 -33.37 -5.38 12.53
CA PHE A 975 -34.80 -5.66 12.67
C PHE A 975 -35.16 -6.43 13.95
N CYS A 976 -34.33 -6.34 14.98
CA CYS A 976 -34.41 -7.16 16.17
C CYS A 976 -35.13 -6.48 17.34
N LEU A 977 -35.60 -5.23 17.18
CA LEU A 977 -36.34 -4.50 18.20
C LEU A 977 -37.78 -4.28 17.76
N LEU A 978 -38.71 -4.50 18.69
CA LEU A 978 -40.10 -4.09 18.53
C LEU A 978 -40.21 -2.57 18.69
N GLU A 979 -40.98 -1.93 17.81
CA GLU A 979 -41.28 -0.51 17.95
C GLU A 979 -42.17 -0.32 19.19
N PRO A 980 -41.79 0.56 20.14
CA PRO A 980 -42.57 0.75 21.35
C PRO A 980 -43.99 1.21 21.00
N GLU A 981 -45.02 0.52 21.51
CA GLU A 981 -46.38 1.07 21.47
C GLU A 981 -46.42 2.30 22.38
N PRO A 982 -46.96 3.45 21.91
CA PRO A 982 -47.11 4.65 22.74
C PRO A 982 -47.88 4.40 24.03
N GLU A 983 -48.74 3.38 24.05
CA GLU A 983 -49.63 3.02 25.17
C GLU A 983 -49.05 1.91 26.07
N ARG A 984 -48.21 0.99 25.55
CA ARG A 984 -47.64 -0.12 26.36
C ARG A 984 -46.25 0.15 26.93
N PHE A 985 -45.56 1.19 26.45
CA PHE A 985 -44.33 1.66 27.06
C PHE A 985 -44.63 2.98 27.75
N PRO A 986 -45.14 2.97 29.02
CA PRO A 986 -45.19 4.21 29.78
C PRO A 986 -43.78 4.78 29.74
N LYS A 987 -43.63 6.00 29.22
CA LYS A 987 -42.34 6.70 29.29
C LYS A 987 -41.92 6.63 30.74
N PRO A 988 -40.82 5.93 31.09
CA PRO A 988 -40.44 5.83 32.48
C PRO A 988 -40.25 7.26 32.94
N THR A 989 -41.05 7.67 33.93
CA THR A 989 -41.10 9.09 34.32
C THR A 989 -39.88 9.46 35.15
N ASN A 990 -39.12 8.45 35.59
CA ASN A 990 -37.98 8.56 36.48
C ASN A 990 -36.74 7.83 35.95
N LEU A 991 -36.24 8.23 34.77
CA LEU A 991 -34.94 7.78 34.25
C LEU A 991 -33.80 8.65 34.77
N PHE A 992 -32.68 8.03 35.15
CA PHE A 992 -31.44 8.75 35.42
C PHE A 992 -30.83 9.20 34.10
N GLN A 993 -30.65 10.50 33.90
CA GLN A 993 -30.00 11.03 32.71
C GLN A 993 -28.49 11.08 32.90
N HIS A 994 -27.73 10.46 32.00
CA HIS A 994 -26.27 10.49 32.06
C HIS A 994 -25.65 10.76 30.70
N LYS A 995 -24.62 11.62 30.67
CA LYS A 995 -23.91 12.01 29.44
C LYS A 995 -22.58 11.31 29.36
N MET A 996 -22.40 10.42 28.38
CA MET A 996 -21.15 9.69 28.21
C MET A 996 -20.57 9.86 26.81
N GLY A 997 -19.25 9.92 26.70
CA GLY A 997 -18.57 9.69 25.44
C GLY A 997 -18.29 8.21 25.22
N SER A 998 -18.12 7.78 23.97
CA SER A 998 -17.73 6.39 23.67
C SER A 998 -16.28 6.10 24.06
N ILE A 999 -15.32 6.92 23.61
CA ILE A 999 -13.88 6.78 23.89
C ILE A 999 -13.28 8.11 24.36
N SER A 1000 -12.52 8.08 25.45
CA SER A 1000 -11.86 9.27 25.99
C SER A 1000 -10.70 9.80 25.13
N MET A 1001 -10.34 11.07 25.31
CA MET A 1001 -9.12 11.70 24.74
C MET A 1001 -9.00 11.66 23.20
N ARG A 1002 -10.07 11.30 22.48
CA ARG A 1002 -10.11 11.35 21.00
C ARG A 1002 -10.55 12.73 20.51
N HIS A 1003 -11.48 13.33 21.23
CA HIS A 1003 -11.96 14.69 20.98
C HIS A 1003 -11.96 15.44 22.31
N VAL A 1004 -10.86 16.13 22.63
CA VAL A 1004 -10.70 16.88 23.90
C VAL A 1004 -11.85 17.85 24.16
N ASN A 1005 -12.44 18.36 23.08
CA ASN A 1005 -13.62 19.21 23.12
C ASN A 1005 -14.87 18.52 23.71
N LEU A 1006 -14.99 17.21 23.55
CA LEU A 1006 -16.08 16.38 24.07
C LEU A 1006 -15.85 15.97 25.53
N ASP A 1007 -14.58 15.91 25.97
CA ASP A 1007 -14.24 15.69 27.38
C ASP A 1007 -14.85 16.77 28.30
N LEU A 1008 -15.08 17.99 27.77
CA LEU A 1008 -15.64 19.12 28.55
C LEU A 1008 -17.14 19.04 28.83
N ILE A 1009 -17.85 18.10 28.21
CA ILE A 1009 -19.33 18.09 28.16
C ILE A 1009 -19.93 16.72 28.47
N THR A 1010 -19.13 15.66 28.34
CA THR A 1010 -19.43 14.32 28.82
C THR A 1010 -19.08 14.24 30.30
N GLU A 1011 -19.85 13.48 31.06
CA GLU A 1011 -19.63 13.21 32.49
C GLU A 1011 -18.82 11.93 32.71
N GLY A 1012 -18.58 11.16 31.65
CA GLY A 1012 -18.02 9.82 31.70
C GLY A 1012 -17.62 9.32 30.30
N TYR A 1013 -16.84 8.25 30.27
CA TYR A 1013 -16.52 7.52 29.04
C TYR A 1013 -16.71 6.03 29.22
N LEU A 1014 -17.26 5.37 28.18
CA LEU A 1014 -17.42 3.92 28.19
C LEU A 1014 -16.06 3.21 28.07
N MET A 1015 -15.13 3.80 27.32
CA MET A 1015 -13.82 3.23 27.02
C MET A 1015 -12.71 4.29 27.04
N GLN A 1016 -11.47 3.84 27.28
CA GLN A 1016 -10.28 4.69 27.17
C GLN A 1016 -9.54 4.43 25.85
N ASN A 1017 -9.01 5.49 25.21
CA ASN A 1017 -8.28 5.35 23.94
C ASN A 1017 -7.03 4.47 24.07
N ILE A 1018 -6.34 4.48 25.22
CA ILE A 1018 -5.16 3.64 25.43
C ILE A 1018 -5.51 2.15 25.43
N MET A 1019 -6.66 1.77 25.98
CA MET A 1019 -7.15 0.39 25.98
C MET A 1019 -7.49 -0.05 24.56
N MET A 1020 -8.17 0.81 23.81
CA MET A 1020 -8.49 0.57 22.40
C MET A 1020 -7.22 0.46 21.54
N ARG A 1021 -6.21 1.31 21.74
CA ARG A 1021 -4.93 1.21 21.01
C ARG A 1021 -4.14 -0.05 21.33
N ARG A 1022 -4.14 -0.49 22.60
CA ARG A 1022 -3.51 -1.77 22.97
C ARG A 1022 -4.18 -2.93 22.24
N LYS A 1023 -5.52 -2.92 22.16
CA LYS A 1023 -6.29 -3.89 21.37
C LYS A 1023 -6.19 -3.70 19.86
N GLY A 1024 -5.90 -2.48 19.40
CA GLY A 1024 -5.66 -2.19 17.99
C GLY A 1024 -4.39 -2.80 17.42
N LYS A 1025 -3.51 -3.34 18.26
CA LYS A 1025 -2.41 -4.22 17.80
C LYS A 1025 -2.92 -5.60 17.33
N GLU A 1026 -4.17 -5.97 17.65
CA GLU A 1026 -4.79 -7.25 17.29
C GLU A 1026 -5.63 -7.15 16.00
N SER A 1027 -6.59 -6.21 15.91
CA SER A 1027 -7.40 -5.85 14.70
C SER A 1027 -8.53 -4.87 15.07
N ALA A 1028 -9.24 -4.32 14.09
CA ALA A 1028 -10.48 -3.59 14.26
C ALA A 1028 -11.63 -4.49 14.76
N ALA A 1029 -11.79 -5.70 14.25
CA ALA A 1029 -12.76 -6.66 14.78
C ALA A 1029 -12.53 -6.98 16.27
N ALA A 1030 -11.27 -7.10 16.71
CA ALA A 1030 -10.94 -7.28 18.12
C ALA A 1030 -11.25 -6.04 18.98
N GLN A 1031 -11.05 -4.85 18.43
CA GLN A 1031 -11.46 -3.60 19.06
C GLN A 1031 -12.98 -3.52 19.23
N GLU A 1032 -13.74 -4.00 18.24
CA GLU A 1032 -15.20 -4.08 18.30
C GLU A 1032 -15.67 -5.06 19.38
N ASP A 1033 -15.15 -6.29 19.41
CA ASP A 1033 -15.48 -7.28 20.46
C ASP A 1033 -15.14 -6.75 21.86
N TYR A 1034 -14.00 -6.06 22.00
CA TYR A 1034 -13.66 -5.40 23.26
C TYR A 1034 -14.68 -4.32 23.64
N ALA A 1035 -15.05 -3.45 22.70
CA ALA A 1035 -16.04 -2.39 22.93
C ALA A 1035 -17.42 -2.95 23.28
N PHE A 1036 -17.84 -4.03 22.61
CA PHE A 1036 -19.06 -4.77 22.89
C PHE A 1036 -19.08 -5.28 24.33
N ARG A 1037 -18.08 -6.06 24.73
CA ARG A 1037 -18.00 -6.63 26.09
C ARG A 1037 -17.94 -5.56 27.16
N ARG A 1038 -17.12 -4.52 26.93
CA ARG A 1038 -16.92 -3.44 27.90
C ARG A 1038 -18.19 -2.62 28.10
N THR A 1039 -18.90 -2.33 27.00
CA THR A 1039 -20.17 -1.60 27.03
C THR A 1039 -21.26 -2.44 27.67
N GLY A 1040 -21.38 -3.73 27.32
CA GLY A 1040 -22.39 -4.63 27.91
C GLY A 1040 -22.22 -4.77 29.43
N HIS A 1041 -20.99 -4.99 29.89
CA HIS A 1041 -20.66 -5.01 31.32
C HIS A 1041 -20.99 -3.68 32.00
N PHE A 1042 -20.66 -2.54 31.36
CA PHE A 1042 -20.97 -1.23 31.90
C PHE A 1042 -22.48 -1.01 32.04
N LEU A 1043 -23.26 -1.27 30.99
CA LEU A 1043 -24.71 -1.06 30.97
C LEU A 1043 -25.41 -1.92 32.03
N SER A 1044 -25.05 -3.20 32.14
CA SER A 1044 -25.66 -4.08 33.15
C SER A 1044 -25.45 -3.57 34.56
N ASN A 1045 -24.20 -3.31 34.92
CA ASN A 1045 -23.87 -2.85 36.26
C ASN A 1045 -24.40 -1.44 36.54
N PHE A 1046 -24.38 -0.53 35.55
CA PHE A 1046 -24.83 0.84 35.78
C PHE A 1046 -26.36 0.96 35.90
N VAL A 1047 -27.12 0.20 35.10
CA VAL A 1047 -28.58 0.14 35.24
C VAL A 1047 -28.95 -0.49 36.59
N ASP A 1048 -28.28 -1.58 36.99
CA ASP A 1048 -28.51 -2.20 38.30
C ASP A 1048 -28.16 -1.22 39.44
N LEU A 1049 -27.06 -0.49 39.30
CA LEU A 1049 -26.64 0.54 40.25
C LEU A 1049 -27.70 1.63 40.42
N VAL A 1050 -28.19 2.26 39.34
CA VAL A 1050 -29.22 3.32 39.43
C VAL A 1050 -30.57 2.79 39.93
N GLN A 1051 -30.83 1.49 39.79
CA GLN A 1051 -32.02 0.80 40.33
C GLN A 1051 -31.82 0.27 41.76
N HIS A 1052 -30.64 0.47 42.36
CA HIS A 1052 -30.25 -0.03 43.67
C HIS A 1052 -30.28 -1.56 43.78
N LYS A 1053 -29.85 -2.26 42.72
CA LYS A 1053 -29.69 -3.72 42.67
C LYS A 1053 -28.20 -4.06 42.78
N ASN A 1054 -27.86 -5.06 43.61
CA ASN A 1054 -26.50 -5.61 43.75
C ASN A 1054 -25.39 -4.55 44.01
N VAL A 1055 -25.73 -3.43 44.69
CA VAL A 1055 -24.82 -2.29 44.86
C VAL A 1055 -23.51 -2.68 45.54
N GLU A 1056 -23.58 -3.45 46.63
CA GLU A 1056 -22.40 -3.88 47.40
C GLU A 1056 -21.45 -4.74 46.54
N GLU A 1057 -21.98 -5.71 45.81
CA GLU A 1057 -21.19 -6.57 44.92
C GLU A 1057 -20.55 -5.77 43.77
N ILE A 1058 -21.33 -4.93 43.09
CA ILE A 1058 -20.87 -4.14 41.95
C ILE A 1058 -19.75 -3.18 42.38
N THR A 1059 -19.92 -2.49 43.51
CA THR A 1059 -18.95 -1.51 44.01
C THR A 1059 -17.71 -2.15 44.61
N ALA A 1060 -17.82 -3.35 45.19
CA ALA A 1060 -16.67 -4.13 45.65
C ALA A 1060 -15.80 -4.67 44.49
N ASN A 1061 -16.43 -5.11 43.39
CA ASN A 1061 -15.75 -5.73 42.26
C ASN A 1061 -15.12 -4.72 41.28
N ASP A 1062 -15.65 -3.51 41.16
CA ASP A 1062 -15.10 -2.47 40.28
C ASP A 1062 -15.20 -1.08 40.90
N LYS A 1063 -14.03 -0.55 41.31
CA LYS A 1063 -13.87 0.76 41.95
C LYS A 1063 -14.47 1.92 41.15
N ARG A 1064 -14.64 1.78 39.83
CA ARG A 1064 -15.28 2.82 39.01
C ARG A 1064 -16.75 2.98 39.37
N PHE A 1065 -17.47 1.89 39.65
CA PHE A 1065 -18.87 1.98 40.07
C PHE A 1065 -19.00 2.50 41.50
N GLN A 1066 -18.07 2.17 42.40
CA GLN A 1066 -18.02 2.79 43.73
C GLN A 1066 -17.87 4.31 43.62
N PHE A 1067 -16.98 4.77 42.75
CA PHE A 1067 -16.82 6.19 42.47
C PHE A 1067 -18.11 6.80 41.89
N LEU A 1068 -18.69 6.20 40.85
CA LEU A 1068 -19.93 6.70 40.23
C LEU A 1068 -21.10 6.77 41.22
N TRP A 1069 -21.24 5.76 42.08
CA TRP A 1069 -22.26 5.71 43.14
C TRP A 1069 -22.18 6.95 44.02
N ASN A 1070 -21.01 7.19 44.62
CA ASN A 1070 -20.78 8.32 45.52
C ASN A 1070 -20.81 9.68 44.79
N TRP A 1071 -20.20 9.76 43.60
CA TRP A 1071 -20.03 11.00 42.87
C TRP A 1071 -21.36 11.53 42.32
N LEU A 1072 -22.18 10.64 41.76
CA LEU A 1072 -23.49 10.99 41.21
C LEU A 1072 -24.60 10.99 42.28
N LYS A 1073 -24.24 10.73 43.55
CA LYS A 1073 -25.17 10.67 44.69
C LYS A 1073 -26.33 9.71 44.42
N LEU A 1074 -26.03 8.55 43.84
CA LEU A 1074 -27.06 7.59 43.43
C LEU A 1074 -27.78 6.99 44.63
N GLU A 1075 -27.18 7.01 45.82
CA GLU A 1075 -27.80 6.60 47.07
C GLU A 1075 -29.04 7.44 47.45
N GLU A 1076 -29.11 8.70 47.00
CA GLU A 1076 -30.17 9.63 47.38
C GLU A 1076 -31.52 9.31 46.68
N ARG A 1077 -31.48 8.62 45.54
CA ARG A 1077 -32.68 8.37 44.73
C ARG A 1077 -32.55 7.11 43.88
N LYS A 1078 -33.58 6.27 43.94
CA LYS A 1078 -33.76 5.13 43.04
C LYS A 1078 -34.42 5.57 41.73
N TYR A 1079 -33.91 5.07 40.61
CA TYR A 1079 -34.43 5.33 39.28
C TYR A 1079 -35.02 4.05 38.66
N GLU A 1080 -35.93 4.22 37.71
CA GLU A 1080 -36.54 3.09 36.98
C GLU A 1080 -35.60 2.54 35.91
N GLY A 1081 -34.65 3.35 35.46
CA GLY A 1081 -33.68 2.99 34.44
C GLY A 1081 -32.75 4.13 34.10
N LEU A 1082 -32.09 4.00 32.96
CA LEU A 1082 -31.05 4.90 32.49
C LEU A 1082 -31.45 5.55 31.15
N GLU A 1083 -31.36 6.87 31.05
CA GLU A 1083 -31.37 7.61 29.79
C GLU A 1083 -29.92 8.03 29.46
N LEU A 1084 -29.27 7.26 28.59
CA LEU A 1084 -27.87 7.41 28.26
C LEU A 1084 -27.69 8.26 27.00
N HIS A 1085 -27.13 9.45 27.16
CA HIS A 1085 -26.78 10.35 26.07
C HIS A 1085 -25.36 10.03 25.62
N ILE A 1086 -25.23 9.36 24.47
CA ILE A 1086 -23.93 8.90 23.97
C ILE A 1086 -23.38 9.88 22.95
N PHE A 1087 -22.32 10.58 23.34
CA PHE A 1087 -21.53 11.43 22.47
C PHE A 1087 -20.50 10.59 21.74
N GLN A 1088 -20.55 10.65 20.41
CA GLN A 1088 -19.72 9.78 19.61
C GLN A 1088 -18.30 10.34 19.52
N THR A 1089 -17.40 9.62 20.18
CA THR A 1089 -15.97 9.88 20.24
C THR A 1089 -15.29 8.55 19.97
N GLY A 1090 -14.84 8.24 18.76
CA GLY A 1090 -14.25 6.92 18.62
C GLY A 1090 -13.81 6.47 17.26
N LEU A 1091 -13.16 5.31 17.30
CA LEU A 1091 -12.88 4.49 16.15
C LEU A 1091 -14.18 3.76 15.75
N GLU A 1092 -14.38 3.57 14.46
CA GLU A 1092 -15.47 2.82 13.84
C GLU A 1092 -15.78 1.51 14.60
N PRO A 1093 -14.81 0.60 14.85
CA PRO A 1093 -15.07 -0.64 15.59
C PRO A 1093 -15.61 -0.42 17.01
N ALA A 1094 -15.18 0.64 17.68
CA ALA A 1094 -15.68 0.94 19.03
C ALA A 1094 -17.16 1.35 19.00
N VAL A 1095 -17.53 2.15 18.00
CA VAL A 1095 -18.92 2.60 17.81
C VAL A 1095 -19.80 1.41 17.48
N VAL A 1096 -19.40 0.56 16.53
CA VAL A 1096 -20.14 -0.65 16.15
C VAL A 1096 -20.33 -1.58 17.35
N GLY A 1097 -19.24 -1.93 18.06
CA GLY A 1097 -19.30 -2.82 19.22
C GLY A 1097 -20.15 -2.28 20.35
N MET A 1098 -20.03 -0.99 20.64
CA MET A 1098 -20.87 -0.31 21.64
C MET A 1098 -22.37 -0.39 21.28
N TYR A 1099 -22.76 -0.07 20.05
CA TYR A 1099 -24.18 -0.16 19.66
C TYR A 1099 -24.68 -1.60 19.58
N ARG A 1100 -23.83 -2.56 19.20
CA ARG A 1100 -24.18 -3.98 19.27
C ARG A 1100 -24.52 -4.39 20.71
N ALA A 1101 -23.75 -3.93 21.69
CA ALA A 1101 -24.03 -4.19 23.11
C ALA A 1101 -25.30 -3.48 23.60
N VAL A 1102 -25.53 -2.24 23.16
CA VAL A 1102 -26.77 -1.51 23.44
C VAL A 1102 -27.99 -2.28 22.93
N ILE A 1103 -27.94 -2.78 21.69
CA ILE A 1103 -29.06 -3.53 21.10
C ILE A 1103 -29.29 -4.84 21.84
N GLU A 1104 -28.22 -5.57 22.16
CA GLU A 1104 -28.34 -6.81 22.93
C GLU A 1104 -28.96 -6.57 24.32
N PHE A 1105 -28.58 -5.46 24.98
CA PHE A 1105 -29.18 -5.03 26.22
C PHE A 1105 -30.66 -4.68 26.06
N LEU A 1106 -31.01 -3.89 25.04
CA LEU A 1106 -32.39 -3.48 24.76
C LEU A 1106 -33.30 -4.66 24.40
N ARG A 1107 -32.77 -5.74 23.81
CA ARG A 1107 -33.54 -6.98 23.59
C ARG A 1107 -33.93 -7.67 24.89
N LYS A 1108 -33.10 -7.57 25.94
CA LYS A 1108 -33.32 -8.23 27.24
C LYS A 1108 -34.07 -7.33 28.25
N ARG A 1109 -33.77 -6.03 28.26
CA ARG A 1109 -34.19 -5.04 29.29
C ARG A 1109 -34.70 -3.74 28.67
N ARG A 1110 -35.63 -3.83 27.70
CA ARG A 1110 -36.04 -2.73 26.81
C ARG A 1110 -36.55 -1.47 27.53
N SER A 1111 -37.25 -1.63 28.65
CA SER A 1111 -37.88 -0.56 29.43
C SER A 1111 -36.90 0.15 30.38
N GLU A 1112 -35.70 -0.39 30.56
CA GLU A 1112 -34.75 0.08 31.58
C GLU A 1112 -33.64 0.95 30.99
N LEU A 1113 -33.56 1.03 29.65
CA LEU A 1113 -32.54 1.82 28.95
C LEU A 1113 -33.15 2.60 27.78
N VAL A 1114 -32.86 3.89 27.75
CA VAL A 1114 -33.05 4.76 26.59
C VAL A 1114 -31.68 5.24 26.15
N VAL A 1115 -31.33 5.04 24.89
CA VAL A 1115 -30.06 5.55 24.33
C VAL A 1115 -30.36 6.68 23.36
N VAL A 1116 -29.73 7.82 23.59
CA VAL A 1116 -29.85 9.01 22.75
C VAL A 1116 -28.50 9.29 22.09
N PRO A 1117 -28.30 8.91 20.81
CA PRO A 1117 -27.11 9.27 20.07
C PRO A 1117 -26.97 10.80 19.96
N ARG A 1118 -25.81 11.32 20.35
CA ARG A 1118 -25.50 12.75 20.32
C ARG A 1118 -24.34 13.01 19.37
N LEU A 1119 -24.67 13.52 18.18
CA LEU A 1119 -23.75 14.29 17.36
C LEU A 1119 -23.71 15.73 17.85
N ILE A 1120 -22.52 16.27 18.04
CA ILE A 1120 -22.32 17.67 18.41
C ILE A 1120 -22.00 18.48 17.20
N SER A 1121 -22.85 19.46 16.94
CA SER A 1121 -22.51 20.48 15.98
C SER A 1121 -21.39 21.37 16.53
N HIS A 1122 -20.48 21.81 15.65
CA HIS A 1122 -19.44 22.78 16.01
C HIS A 1122 -20.04 24.07 16.64
N ARG A 1123 -21.29 24.40 16.29
CA ARG A 1123 -22.04 25.54 16.84
C ARG A 1123 -22.43 25.32 18.29
N GLU A 1124 -22.96 24.14 18.61
CA GLU A 1124 -23.36 23.76 19.97
C GLU A 1124 -22.14 23.68 20.90
N TRP A 1125 -21.02 23.16 20.40
CA TRP A 1125 -19.74 23.23 21.12
C TRP A 1125 -19.28 24.68 21.39
N ARG A 1126 -19.31 25.56 20.37
CA ARG A 1126 -18.96 26.98 20.56
C ARG A 1126 -19.85 27.64 21.61
N LYS A 1127 -21.16 27.42 21.53
CA LYS A 1127 -22.12 27.96 22.49
C LYS A 1127 -21.81 27.50 23.92
N GLN A 1128 -21.58 26.22 24.13
CA GLN A 1128 -21.24 25.70 25.46
C GLN A 1128 -19.88 26.21 25.96
N ARG A 1129 -18.91 26.39 25.06
CA ARG A 1129 -17.61 26.98 25.41
C ARG A 1129 -17.75 28.44 25.84
N GLU A 1130 -18.60 29.21 25.16
CA GLU A 1130 -18.93 30.59 25.49
C GLU A 1130 -19.70 30.67 26.81
N GLU A 1131 -20.70 29.80 27.01
CA GLU A 1131 -21.49 29.70 28.26
C GLU A 1131 -20.62 29.35 29.47
N LYS A 1132 -19.62 28.48 29.31
CA LYS A 1132 -18.68 28.10 30.38
C LYS A 1132 -17.52 29.10 30.57
N GLY A 1133 -17.47 30.19 29.80
CA GLY A 1133 -16.41 31.20 29.91
C GLY A 1133 -15.00 30.71 29.55
N ILE A 1134 -14.87 29.60 28.81
CA ILE A 1134 -13.57 28.96 28.53
C ILE A 1134 -12.86 29.68 27.37
N LYS A 1135 -12.10 30.74 27.70
CA LYS A 1135 -11.20 31.45 26.77
C LYS A 1135 -9.82 30.75 26.74
N GLY A 1136 -9.53 30.05 25.64
CA GLY A 1136 -8.32 29.21 25.51
C GLY A 1136 -8.48 27.84 26.21
N ILE A 1137 -7.85 26.80 25.68
CA ILE A 1137 -7.68 25.54 26.43
C ILE A 1137 -6.45 25.81 27.29
N SER A 1138 -6.62 26.12 28.58
CA SER A 1138 -5.45 26.17 29.47
C SER A 1138 -4.98 24.74 29.72
N GLU A 1139 -3.66 24.58 29.81
CA GLU A 1139 -2.98 23.33 30.16
C GLU A 1139 -3.54 22.73 31.46
N ASP A 1140 -4.02 23.58 32.38
CA ASP A 1140 -4.74 23.21 33.61
C ASP A 1140 -6.03 22.41 33.39
N VAL A 1141 -6.82 22.72 32.35
CA VAL A 1141 -8.06 21.96 32.07
C VAL A 1141 -7.70 20.59 31.51
N TYR A 1142 -6.67 20.52 30.68
CA TYR A 1142 -6.12 19.27 30.18
C TYR A 1142 -5.58 18.41 31.34
N LEU A 1143 -4.79 19.00 32.25
CA LEU A 1143 -4.21 18.34 33.42
C LEU A 1143 -5.28 17.77 34.38
N ARG A 1144 -6.32 18.55 34.71
CA ARG A 1144 -7.44 18.05 35.55
C ARG A 1144 -8.22 16.93 34.89
N THR A 1145 -8.34 16.94 33.55
CA THR A 1145 -9.00 15.86 32.81
C THR A 1145 -8.14 14.60 32.82
N THR A 1146 -6.81 14.72 32.77
CA THR A 1146 -5.90 13.58 32.93
C THR A 1146 -5.80 13.05 34.36
N GLU A 1147 -5.92 13.89 35.40
CA GLU A 1147 -6.00 13.42 36.80
C GLU A 1147 -7.31 12.67 37.11
N TRP A 1148 -8.36 12.92 36.32
CA TRP A 1148 -9.64 12.20 36.38
C TRP A 1148 -9.59 10.81 35.72
N PHE A 1149 -8.62 10.54 34.82
CA PHE A 1149 -8.45 9.27 34.09
C PHE A 1149 -7.43 8.33 34.73
#